data_AF-A0AAD5RJQ2-F1
#
_entry.id   AF-A0AAD5RJQ2-F1
#
_cell.length_a   1.000
_cell.length_b   1.000
_cell.length_c   1.000
_cell.angle_alpha   90.00
_cell.angle_beta   90.00
_cell.angle_gamma   90.00
#
_symmetry.space_group_name_H-M   'P 1'
#
loop_
_entity.id
_entity.type
_entity.pdbx_description
1 polymer ?
#
loop_
_entity_poly.entity_id
_entity_poly.type
_entity_poly.pdbx_seq_one_letter_code
_entity_poly.pdbx_strand_id
1 'polypeptide(L)'
;MRSGLFVTASVALASGALADSLILHYPLTETSGTVATDDSGNGNDGTIVGDPTLDGAAGIRLDGTDDCIQLPDNIMNGLTSMSISIKTLIRNEQNGNYFIFGLGNSINGSGDGYVFATGDPYRAAISSGNWDDEAESKTDSDLEREVWHTVTYVIDGTSSTSLYLDGVLVAGHTNDVDIVTPDSLGDTDENYIGRSQYSADNYLAGSVRDFRIYDYALSASDVTALTDSDSEKVAMATAELAVANINDVRGNLYLPTTWDDDISVSWATSSSSVISTDGVVNRQSSDTTATLTATLSYNGITNTKTMTATVRAAVDIDEYEAYMFAYFTGSSVAGEKIYLAASDGNDALQWSELNDGEPYLTSTKGTTGLRDPFIIRSPEGDTFYLIATDLSIGSGTSWGDSVKTGSRYLEVWESHDLINWGEQRHVLVCPETCGNTWAPEAFYDTDLGSYVVYWASSLYDESDTAHTGSTYHRMLISQTRDFVSFSEPEIWQDAGMSRIDSTVIYADGTYYRFTKDEGASGTGCSDIIQESSDDILDTLDGWTILDTCIGADAGTSAVEGPTAFKSNPADVNGNKYYLFVDEYGGRGYIPLEAEDIAAGGWQVSDSYSLPSSPRHGTVLPITADEWSSLTGALTKRQTASRELLRYDFSVSDGQLVDMSGNENHGTIQGDATVSDGVMTFDGSDDYVDLPENLLADTTDITVECEVLIDSDQSTPYFIWGIGNTVSDSGYGYIFTTGDVYRTSIAIGDYSTEQTVTGGSDLTRGSWHHLVYTLSGDTATIYLNGIQTAQSSEVTSDPSDIGSTSASYLGRSMYTSDNLLVGQMRKFAIYRYALTASEVLGLSGNTGAIAGVTLSDASLLKVDPIINDDIQTVVFPVVPGTDVTSLAPVFSTSSNVTSSPASGTVVDLSEDATYTLTSDGEVTGTWIMKAVEMRSPVLPGLYADPNIAIFDNVAYIYATTDGYASWGGNVFYVWKSTNMIDWIRSDEPFLTLDGTNGNVPWATGNAWAPTMAEKDGKYYFYFSGNNPTYDRKTIGVAVASSPEGPFTAEENAMILNNEAVTTGQAIDPAAFKDPVTGKWYLYWGNSSPVYAELADNMTSIKEDTITAISGLTGFREGTFINYRDGIYHFTYSIDDTGSEDYRVGYATSDSADGPWTYQGVILQKDSPQGILATGHSSIVNIPSTDEWYIAYHRFHIPGGDGAHRETTIDRLYFDPNTGLIENVIPTLTSVDARPLGKRKHRIRGGKRDGLV
;
A
#
# COMPACT_ATOMS: atom_id res chain seq x y z
N MET A 1 22.13 -25.16 82.66
CA MET A 1 23.60 -25.22 82.87
C MET A 1 24.15 -26.49 82.26
N ARG A 2 24.75 -26.40 81.07
CA ARG A 2 26.04 -27.01 80.71
C ARG A 2 26.34 -26.60 79.28
N SER A 3 27.41 -25.83 79.16
CA SER A 3 28.03 -25.32 77.96
C SER A 3 28.51 -26.47 77.07
N GLY A 4 28.25 -26.37 75.77
CA GLY A 4 28.87 -27.18 74.74
C GLY A 4 29.46 -26.25 73.70
N LEU A 5 30.78 -26.15 73.70
CA LEU A 5 31.62 -25.48 72.71
C LEU A 5 31.16 -25.83 71.28
N PHE A 6 30.75 -24.83 70.49
CA PHE A 6 30.93 -24.89 69.04
C PHE A 6 32.27 -24.25 68.72
N VAL A 7 33.17 -25.07 68.19
CA VAL A 7 34.44 -24.64 67.60
C VAL A 7 34.09 -23.98 66.27
N THR A 8 34.18 -22.66 66.21
CA THR A 8 34.32 -21.93 64.96
C THR A 8 35.70 -22.25 64.38
N ALA A 9 35.76 -23.15 63.41
CA ALA A 9 36.92 -23.26 62.55
C ALA A 9 36.81 -22.14 61.51
N SER A 10 37.55 -21.06 61.76
CA SER A 10 37.83 -20.00 60.80
C SER A 10 38.56 -20.58 59.60
N VAL A 11 37.92 -20.58 58.43
CA VAL A 11 38.63 -20.50 57.13
C VAL A 11 38.63 -19.02 56.76
N ALA A 12 39.49 -18.26 57.41
CA ALA A 12 39.68 -16.81 57.17
C ALA A 12 41.09 -16.55 56.61
N LEU A 13 41.62 -17.46 55.80
CA LEU A 13 42.99 -17.39 55.26
C LEU A 13 43.07 -17.39 53.73
N ALA A 14 41.94 -17.37 53.00
CA ALA A 14 41.93 -17.27 51.53
C ALA A 14 41.58 -15.87 51.01
N SER A 15 40.70 -15.11 51.68
CA SER A 15 40.18 -13.84 51.11
C SER A 15 41.19 -12.69 51.06
N GLY A 16 42.26 -12.72 51.86
CA GLY A 16 43.28 -11.66 51.86
C GLY A 16 44.26 -11.75 50.68
N ALA A 17 44.51 -12.95 50.16
CA ALA A 17 45.46 -13.17 49.07
C ALA A 17 44.84 -12.88 47.68
N LEU A 18 43.53 -13.11 47.53
CA LEU A 18 42.76 -12.81 46.31
C LEU A 18 42.58 -11.29 46.10
N ALA A 19 42.47 -10.52 47.18
CA ALA A 19 42.31 -9.06 47.09
C ALA A 19 43.63 -8.34 46.73
N ASP A 20 44.77 -8.82 47.24
CA ASP A 20 46.10 -8.22 47.00
C ASP A 20 46.65 -8.48 45.57
N SER A 21 45.96 -9.29 44.76
CA SER A 21 46.38 -9.74 43.41
C SER A 21 45.43 -9.28 42.28
N LEU A 22 44.43 -8.47 42.61
CA LEU A 22 43.57 -7.82 41.64
C LEU A 22 44.35 -6.73 40.90
N ILE A 23 44.34 -6.79 39.58
CA ILE A 23 44.70 -5.66 38.73
C ILE A 23 43.53 -4.69 38.65
N LEU A 24 42.32 -5.25 38.56
CA LEU A 24 41.09 -4.50 38.34
C LEU A 24 39.88 -5.29 38.84
N HIS A 25 38.91 -4.59 39.43
CA HIS A 25 37.60 -5.14 39.75
C HIS A 25 36.51 -4.12 39.47
N TYR A 26 35.65 -4.39 38.50
CA TYR A 26 34.41 -3.65 38.30
C TYR A 26 33.23 -4.42 38.87
N PRO A 27 32.62 -3.96 39.98
CA PRO A 27 31.35 -4.50 40.45
C PRO A 27 30.24 -4.32 39.42
N LEU A 28 30.30 -3.22 38.65
CA LEU A 28 29.29 -2.77 37.70
C LEU A 28 27.92 -2.54 38.38
N THR A 29 27.95 -1.76 39.46
CA THR A 29 26.76 -1.48 40.31
C THR A 29 26.25 -0.05 40.19
N GLU A 30 26.67 0.65 39.15
CA GLU A 30 26.25 1.99 38.82
C GLU A 30 24.76 2.02 38.50
N THR A 31 24.10 3.13 38.85
CA THR A 31 22.69 3.40 38.52
C THR A 31 22.53 4.65 37.64
N SER A 32 23.65 5.30 37.29
CA SER A 32 23.75 6.51 36.47
C SER A 32 25.22 6.85 36.22
N GLY A 33 25.52 7.51 35.09
CA GLY A 33 26.86 8.06 34.79
C GLY A 33 27.63 7.21 33.76
N THR A 34 28.84 7.66 33.42
CA THR A 34 29.64 7.09 32.31
C THR A 34 30.95 6.43 32.77
N VAL A 35 31.08 6.11 34.06
CA VAL A 35 32.31 5.58 34.66
C VAL A 35 32.01 4.25 35.33
N ALA A 36 32.73 3.20 34.95
CA ALA A 36 32.74 1.92 35.65
C ALA A 36 33.85 1.96 36.71
N THR A 37 33.49 1.97 37.98
CA THR A 37 34.45 2.24 39.08
C THR A 37 35.31 1.01 39.39
N ASP A 38 36.63 1.19 39.51
CA ASP A 38 37.56 0.14 39.93
C ASP A 38 37.65 0.01 41.46
N ASP A 39 37.10 -1.09 41.99
CA ASP A 39 37.08 -1.43 43.42
C ASP A 39 38.35 -2.17 43.88
N SER A 40 39.29 -2.50 42.97
CA SER A 40 40.55 -3.14 43.36
C SER A 40 41.47 -2.23 44.19
N GLY A 41 41.26 -0.91 44.09
CA GLY A 41 42.09 0.11 44.73
C GLY A 41 43.29 0.57 43.88
N ASN A 42 43.40 0.10 42.63
CA ASN A 42 44.46 0.51 41.70
C ASN A 42 44.08 1.73 40.84
N GLY A 43 42.79 2.11 40.81
CA GLY A 43 42.31 3.31 40.13
C GLY A 43 42.24 3.14 38.61
N ASN A 44 42.05 1.90 38.15
CA ASN A 44 41.90 1.57 36.74
C ASN A 44 40.44 1.73 36.30
N ASP A 45 39.83 2.90 36.51
CA ASP A 45 38.42 3.13 36.17
C ASP A 45 38.17 2.95 34.66
N GLY A 46 37.02 2.35 34.31
CA GLY A 46 36.56 2.15 32.94
C GLY A 46 35.61 3.26 32.48
N THR A 47 35.45 3.39 31.17
CA THR A 47 34.48 4.32 30.55
C THR A 47 33.32 3.53 29.96
N ILE A 48 32.10 3.85 30.37
CA ILE A 48 30.87 3.31 29.79
C ILE A 48 30.58 4.11 28.51
N VAL A 49 30.38 3.40 27.40
CA VAL A 49 30.17 3.94 26.04
C VAL A 49 28.79 3.49 25.55
N GLY A 50 28.08 4.34 24.82
CA GLY A 50 26.69 4.14 24.43
C GLY A 50 25.71 4.70 25.47
N ASP A 51 24.49 4.15 25.49
CA ASP A 51 23.42 4.47 26.45
C ASP A 51 22.90 3.20 27.17
N PRO A 52 23.77 2.39 27.80
CA PRO A 52 23.34 1.13 28.40
C PRO A 52 22.44 1.34 29.63
N THR A 53 21.64 0.32 29.95
CA THR A 53 20.80 0.34 31.16
C THR A 53 21.64 0.01 32.39
N LEU A 54 21.61 0.89 33.40
CA LEU A 54 22.41 0.80 34.63
C LEU A 54 21.53 0.34 35.80
N ASP A 55 21.52 -0.96 36.10
CA ASP A 55 20.55 -1.61 37.00
C ASP A 55 21.09 -1.86 38.42
N GLY A 56 22.17 -1.16 38.80
CA GLY A 56 22.76 -1.31 40.12
C GLY A 56 23.25 -2.74 40.36
N ALA A 57 22.77 -3.41 41.41
CA ALA A 57 23.21 -4.76 41.78
C ALA A 57 22.95 -5.83 40.70
N ALA A 58 22.05 -5.57 39.75
CA ALA A 58 21.79 -6.48 38.63
C ALA A 58 22.82 -6.34 37.49
N GLY A 59 23.67 -5.31 37.50
CA GLY A 59 24.72 -5.11 36.51
C GLY A 59 24.41 -4.00 35.51
N ILE A 60 25.16 -4.02 34.40
CA ILE A 60 24.96 -3.14 33.25
C ILE A 60 24.43 -3.96 32.08
N ARG A 61 23.31 -3.51 31.49
CA ARG A 61 22.67 -4.11 30.31
C ARG A 61 23.13 -3.38 29.05
N LEU A 62 23.74 -4.13 28.15
CA LEU A 62 24.21 -3.73 26.82
C LEU A 62 23.17 -4.14 25.77
N ASP A 63 22.99 -3.31 24.74
CA ASP A 63 21.93 -3.43 23.74
C ASP A 63 22.31 -4.23 22.47
N GLY A 64 23.59 -4.52 22.25
CA GLY A 64 24.08 -5.20 21.06
C GLY A 64 24.29 -4.32 19.83
N THR A 65 24.10 -3.00 19.95
CA THR A 65 24.26 -2.03 18.85
C THR A 65 25.56 -1.24 18.98
N ASP A 66 25.75 -0.51 20.08
CA ASP A 66 26.89 0.37 20.30
C ASP A 66 27.37 0.45 21.76
N ASP A 67 26.67 -0.21 22.68
CA ASP A 67 27.00 -0.23 24.11
C ASP A 67 28.24 -1.07 24.44
N CYS A 68 29.22 -0.48 25.13
CA CYS A 68 30.37 -1.22 25.68
C CYS A 68 31.04 -0.53 26.88
N ILE A 69 31.97 -1.21 27.54
CA ILE A 69 32.81 -0.62 28.59
C ILE A 69 34.27 -0.66 28.13
N GLN A 70 34.88 0.50 27.92
CA GLN A 70 36.30 0.66 27.59
C GLN A 70 37.15 0.63 28.86
N LEU A 71 38.17 -0.21 28.88
CA LEU A 71 39.16 -0.31 29.94
C LEU A 71 40.41 0.54 29.62
N PRO A 72 41.21 0.90 30.64
CA PRO A 72 42.48 1.58 30.44
C PRO A 72 43.47 0.80 29.57
N ASP A 73 44.34 1.54 28.89
CA ASP A 73 45.42 0.98 28.08
C ASP A 73 46.43 0.18 28.94
N ASN A 74 47.06 -0.81 28.32
CA ASN A 74 48.24 -1.51 28.83
C ASN A 74 48.02 -2.27 30.14
N ILE A 75 46.77 -2.67 30.42
CA ILE A 75 46.39 -3.36 31.67
C ILE A 75 47.08 -4.72 31.86
N MET A 76 47.61 -5.30 30.78
CA MET A 76 48.29 -6.60 30.76
C MET A 76 49.82 -6.53 30.79
N ASN A 77 50.41 -5.32 30.81
CA ASN A 77 51.87 -5.16 30.72
C ASN A 77 52.60 -5.79 31.92
N GLY A 78 53.63 -6.58 31.64
CA GLY A 78 54.46 -7.28 32.63
C GLY A 78 53.90 -8.61 33.15
N LEU A 79 52.74 -9.05 32.65
CA LEU A 79 52.09 -10.28 33.11
C LEU A 79 52.53 -11.51 32.31
N THR A 80 53.05 -12.52 33.00
CA THR A 80 53.31 -13.84 32.41
C THR A 80 52.12 -14.78 32.54
N SER A 81 51.32 -14.61 33.61
CA SER A 81 50.10 -15.37 33.89
C SER A 81 48.99 -14.37 34.20
N MET A 82 47.73 -14.72 33.94
CA MET A 82 46.58 -13.84 34.18
C MET A 82 45.31 -14.68 34.32
N SER A 83 44.34 -14.19 35.09
CA SER A 83 42.97 -14.72 35.07
C SER A 83 41.96 -13.61 34.86
N ILE A 84 40.98 -13.82 33.99
CA ILE A 84 39.87 -12.90 33.74
C ILE A 84 38.57 -13.62 34.13
N SER A 85 37.75 -12.98 34.96
CA SER A 85 36.43 -13.49 35.33
C SER A 85 35.37 -12.42 35.11
N ILE A 86 34.21 -12.83 34.60
CA ILE A 86 33.05 -11.95 34.45
C ILE A 86 31.77 -12.76 34.69
N LYS A 87 30.76 -12.13 35.26
CA LYS A 87 29.40 -12.65 35.24
C LYS A 87 28.67 -12.06 34.05
N THR A 88 28.09 -12.90 33.21
CA THR A 88 27.42 -12.48 31.98
C THR A 88 26.10 -13.23 31.79
N LEU A 89 25.11 -12.55 31.23
CA LEU A 89 23.87 -13.10 30.71
C LEU A 89 23.78 -12.69 29.24
N ILE A 90 23.58 -13.65 28.34
CA ILE A 90 23.49 -13.40 26.90
C ILE A 90 22.03 -13.48 26.48
N ARG A 91 21.53 -12.48 25.75
CA ARG A 91 20.12 -12.45 25.36
C ARG A 91 19.82 -13.27 24.12
N ASN A 92 18.56 -13.67 23.97
CA ASN A 92 18.05 -14.38 22.80
C ASN A 92 18.29 -13.62 21.48
N GLU A 93 18.31 -12.29 21.53
CA GLU A 93 18.54 -11.41 20.37
C GLU A 93 20.00 -11.37 19.89
N GLN A 94 20.95 -11.90 20.68
CA GLN A 94 22.35 -11.97 20.28
C GLN A 94 22.54 -12.87 19.05
N ASN A 95 23.10 -12.28 17.99
CA ASN A 95 23.46 -12.99 16.77
C ASN A 95 24.85 -12.59 16.27
N GLY A 96 25.33 -13.29 15.24
CA GLY A 96 26.64 -13.03 14.62
C GLY A 96 27.83 -13.36 15.53
N ASN A 97 29.03 -12.93 15.12
CA ASN A 97 30.21 -13.01 15.97
C ASN A 97 30.19 -11.83 16.96
N TYR A 98 30.47 -12.09 18.23
CA TYR A 98 30.53 -11.06 19.28
C TYR A 98 31.48 -11.52 20.39
N PHE A 99 32.02 -10.58 21.17
CA PHE A 99 32.86 -10.88 22.34
C PHE A 99 32.17 -10.43 23.63
N ILE A 100 32.23 -11.29 24.66
CA ILE A 100 31.84 -10.94 26.04
C ILE A 100 32.84 -9.92 26.59
N PHE A 101 34.13 -10.18 26.37
CA PHE A 101 35.21 -9.23 26.56
C PHE A 101 36.30 -9.48 25.51
N GLY A 102 37.04 -8.44 25.16
CA GLY A 102 38.22 -8.51 24.31
C GLY A 102 39.24 -7.47 24.77
N LEU A 103 40.47 -7.89 25.09
CA LEU A 103 41.57 -7.03 25.51
C LEU A 103 42.74 -7.19 24.54
N GLY A 104 43.16 -6.13 23.86
CA GLY A 104 44.19 -6.26 22.82
C GLY A 104 44.35 -5.03 21.94
N ASN A 105 44.69 -5.30 20.68
CA ASN A 105 44.91 -4.30 19.63
C ASN A 105 44.12 -4.64 18.36
N SER A 106 43.96 -3.63 17.50
CA SER A 106 43.43 -3.79 16.14
C SER A 106 44.27 -3.04 15.11
N ILE A 107 44.43 -3.63 13.91
CA ILE A 107 45.00 -2.96 12.74
C ILE A 107 43.96 -2.94 11.63
N ASN A 108 43.49 -1.74 11.27
CA ASN A 108 42.44 -1.52 10.26
C ASN A 108 41.13 -2.30 10.54
N GLY A 109 40.74 -2.41 11.81
CA GLY A 109 39.50 -3.10 12.20
C GLY A 109 39.62 -4.63 12.21
N SER A 110 40.84 -5.17 12.19
CA SER A 110 41.14 -6.59 12.36
C SER A 110 42.04 -6.78 13.58
N GLY A 111 41.71 -7.72 14.46
CA GLY A 111 42.51 -7.98 15.67
C GLY A 111 43.98 -8.31 15.35
N ASP A 112 44.90 -7.73 16.14
CA ASP A 112 46.35 -7.91 16.02
C ASP A 112 47.03 -8.01 17.39
N GLY A 113 46.84 -9.13 18.07
CA GLY A 113 47.29 -9.38 19.44
C GLY A 113 46.17 -9.09 20.43
N TYR A 114 45.50 -10.14 20.91
CA TYR A 114 44.34 -9.98 21.80
C TYR A 114 44.07 -11.25 22.64
N VAL A 115 43.32 -11.05 23.72
CA VAL A 115 42.65 -12.10 24.50
C VAL A 115 41.16 -11.82 24.54
N PHE A 116 40.33 -12.84 24.34
CA PHE A 116 38.87 -12.66 24.34
C PHE A 116 38.13 -13.86 24.93
N ALA A 117 36.85 -13.67 25.20
CA ALA A 117 35.87 -14.74 25.38
C ALA A 117 34.57 -14.45 24.61
N THR A 118 33.92 -15.50 24.11
CA THR A 118 32.60 -15.45 23.44
C THR A 118 31.74 -16.64 23.89
N GLY A 119 30.43 -16.57 23.66
CA GLY A 119 29.45 -17.58 24.08
C GLY A 119 29.09 -18.63 23.02
N ASP A 120 29.46 -18.47 21.74
CA ASP A 120 28.93 -19.29 20.63
C ASP A 120 30.02 -19.98 19.78
N PRO A 121 30.46 -21.21 20.10
CA PRO A 121 30.30 -21.86 21.40
C PRO A 121 31.16 -21.18 22.46
N TYR A 122 30.94 -21.51 23.75
CA TYR A 122 31.73 -20.90 24.82
C TYR A 122 33.21 -21.18 24.61
N ARG A 123 33.97 -20.14 24.26
CA ARG A 123 35.41 -20.22 23.99
C ARG A 123 36.14 -18.97 24.45
N ALA A 124 37.40 -19.15 24.82
CA ALA A 124 38.34 -18.07 25.03
C ALA A 124 39.69 -18.42 24.38
N ALA A 125 40.39 -17.41 23.88
CA ALA A 125 41.69 -17.60 23.27
C ALA A 125 42.58 -16.39 23.53
N ILE A 126 43.88 -16.60 23.35
CA ILE A 126 44.89 -15.54 23.28
C ILE A 126 45.69 -15.73 21.98
N SER A 127 45.97 -14.64 21.27
CA SER A 127 46.69 -14.62 20.00
C SER A 127 47.75 -13.51 20.00
N SER A 128 48.91 -13.74 19.35
CA SER A 128 49.92 -12.70 19.13
C SER A 128 49.73 -11.91 17.84
N GLY A 129 48.85 -12.39 16.95
CA GLY A 129 48.47 -11.75 15.71
C GLY A 129 46.95 -11.78 15.56
N ASN A 130 46.43 -12.52 14.61
CA ASN A 130 45.01 -12.53 14.30
C ASN A 130 44.37 -13.89 14.65
N TRP A 131 43.21 -14.18 14.10
CA TRP A 131 42.49 -15.42 14.36
C TRP A 131 43.24 -16.68 13.89
N ASP A 132 44.20 -16.57 12.96
CA ASP A 132 44.96 -17.71 12.43
C ASP A 132 45.92 -18.33 13.46
N ASP A 133 46.32 -17.60 14.51
CA ASP A 133 47.27 -18.04 15.55
C ASP A 133 46.69 -18.12 16.97
N GLU A 134 45.36 -18.20 17.10
CA GLU A 134 44.68 -18.31 18.40
C GLU A 134 45.04 -19.60 19.17
N ALA A 135 45.54 -19.44 20.39
CA ALA A 135 45.64 -20.52 21.37
C ALA A 135 44.28 -20.68 22.09
N GLU A 136 43.37 -21.42 21.46
CA GLU A 136 41.98 -21.56 21.93
C GLU A 136 41.76 -22.63 23.01
N SER A 137 40.86 -22.32 23.95
CA SER A 137 40.13 -23.27 24.79
C SER A 137 38.64 -23.10 24.52
N LYS A 138 37.94 -24.16 24.12
CA LYS A 138 36.53 -24.10 23.74
C LYS A 138 35.73 -25.31 24.21
N THR A 139 34.45 -25.10 24.39
CA THR A 139 33.45 -26.15 24.58
C THR A 139 32.78 -26.54 23.25
N ASP A 140 31.95 -27.59 23.28
CA ASP A 140 31.16 -28.03 22.11
C ASP A 140 29.75 -27.42 22.09
N SER A 141 29.41 -26.53 23.04
CA SER A 141 28.07 -25.97 23.23
C SER A 141 28.10 -24.46 23.46
N ASP A 142 27.01 -23.80 23.10
CA ASP A 142 26.81 -22.38 23.40
C ASP A 142 26.53 -22.17 24.90
N LEU A 143 26.72 -20.95 25.38
CA LEU A 143 26.19 -20.55 26.69
C LEU A 143 24.66 -20.45 26.61
N GLU A 144 23.99 -20.89 27.67
CA GLU A 144 22.52 -20.82 27.75
C GLU A 144 22.08 -19.36 27.70
N ARG A 145 21.10 -19.06 26.84
CA ARG A 145 20.54 -17.71 26.70
C ARG A 145 19.64 -17.39 27.88
N GLU A 146 19.58 -16.11 28.25
CA GLU A 146 18.80 -15.59 29.38
C GLU A 146 19.19 -16.18 30.75
N VAL A 147 20.36 -16.84 30.85
CA VAL A 147 20.89 -17.40 32.09
C VAL A 147 22.19 -16.68 32.47
N TRP A 148 22.33 -16.36 33.76
CA TRP A 148 23.57 -15.81 34.30
C TRP A 148 24.62 -16.90 34.48
N HIS A 149 25.78 -16.68 33.87
CA HIS A 149 26.95 -17.53 34.03
C HIS A 149 28.14 -16.75 34.60
N THR A 150 28.90 -17.37 35.49
CA THR A 150 30.27 -16.94 35.80
C THR A 150 31.23 -17.62 34.83
N VAL A 151 31.81 -16.84 33.92
CA VAL A 151 32.82 -17.32 32.97
C VAL A 151 34.21 -16.88 33.43
N THR A 152 35.16 -17.81 33.43
CA THR A 152 36.54 -17.51 33.86
C THR A 152 37.56 -18.13 32.91
N TYR A 153 38.47 -17.30 32.41
CA TYR A 153 39.61 -17.73 31.60
C TYR A 153 40.91 -17.56 32.39
N VAL A 154 41.71 -18.63 32.46
CA VAL A 154 42.96 -18.70 33.22
C VAL A 154 44.12 -19.01 32.29
N ILE A 155 45.14 -18.16 32.28
CA ILE A 155 46.39 -18.30 31.54
C ILE A 155 47.52 -18.52 32.55
N ASP A 156 48.14 -19.72 32.53
CA ASP A 156 49.27 -20.07 33.41
C ASP A 156 50.60 -20.12 32.65
N GLY A 157 51.21 -18.94 32.49
CA GLY A 157 52.46 -18.81 31.75
C GLY A 157 52.32 -19.24 30.30
N THR A 158 53.40 -19.84 29.78
CA THR A 158 53.40 -20.52 28.49
C THR A 158 52.96 -22.00 28.62
N SER A 159 52.40 -22.42 29.75
CA SER A 159 52.23 -23.84 30.09
C SER A 159 50.84 -24.36 29.77
N SER A 160 49.80 -23.57 30.05
CA SER A 160 48.41 -23.97 29.84
C SER A 160 47.42 -22.82 29.87
N THR A 161 46.29 -23.00 29.21
CA THR A 161 45.09 -22.18 29.39
C THR A 161 43.93 -23.05 29.89
N SER A 162 43.02 -22.48 30.66
CA SER A 162 41.87 -23.19 31.25
C SER A 162 40.63 -22.31 31.23
N LEU A 163 39.50 -22.91 30.87
CA LEU A 163 38.21 -22.27 30.73
C LEU A 163 37.24 -22.88 31.74
N TYR A 164 36.61 -22.04 32.56
CA TYR A 164 35.67 -22.45 33.59
C TYR A 164 34.30 -21.81 33.36
N LEU A 165 33.25 -22.62 33.53
CA LEU A 165 31.86 -22.20 33.55
C LEU A 165 31.29 -22.50 34.94
N ASP A 166 30.76 -21.49 35.62
CA ASP A 166 30.14 -21.60 36.94
C ASP A 166 31.01 -22.33 37.97
N GLY A 167 32.31 -22.01 37.97
CA GLY A 167 33.28 -22.59 38.88
C GLY A 167 33.82 -23.97 38.46
N VAL A 168 33.30 -24.57 37.38
CA VAL A 168 33.67 -25.90 36.89
C VAL A 168 34.58 -25.78 35.66
N LEU A 169 35.68 -26.54 35.64
CA LEU A 169 36.56 -26.61 34.47
C LEU A 169 35.84 -27.28 33.30
N VAL A 170 35.64 -26.56 32.19
CA VAL A 170 34.91 -27.06 31.01
C VAL A 170 35.81 -27.29 29.80
N ALA A 171 36.91 -26.54 29.68
CA ALA A 171 37.90 -26.73 28.62
C ALA A 171 39.30 -26.30 29.07
N GLY A 172 40.33 -26.68 28.32
CA GLY A 172 41.69 -26.23 28.56
C GLY A 172 42.65 -26.72 27.49
N HIS A 173 43.77 -26.01 27.34
CA HIS A 173 44.82 -26.32 26.38
C HIS A 173 46.14 -26.57 27.12
N THR A 174 46.82 -27.69 26.84
CA THR A 174 48.13 -28.01 27.43
C THR A 174 49.09 -28.58 26.38
N ASN A 175 50.25 -27.92 26.20
CA ASN A 175 51.47 -28.43 25.55
C ASN A 175 51.37 -29.05 24.13
N ASP A 176 50.96 -28.28 23.10
CA ASP A 176 51.34 -28.57 21.70
C ASP A 176 51.55 -27.32 20.80
N VAL A 177 51.40 -26.10 21.33
CA VAL A 177 51.67 -24.80 20.65
C VAL A 177 52.33 -23.84 21.66
N ASP A 178 53.26 -22.98 21.22
CA ASP A 178 53.85 -21.94 22.06
C ASP A 178 52.75 -20.94 22.50
N ILE A 179 52.16 -21.15 23.70
CA ILE A 179 51.17 -20.22 24.26
C ILE A 179 51.85 -18.88 24.50
N VAL A 180 51.29 -17.82 23.92
CA VAL A 180 51.74 -16.44 24.09
C VAL A 180 51.34 -15.92 25.48
N THR A 181 52.21 -15.16 26.14
CA THR A 181 51.91 -14.58 27.46
C THR A 181 51.15 -13.26 27.28
N PRO A 182 50.35 -12.81 28.27
CA PRO A 182 49.69 -11.50 28.18
C PRO A 182 50.65 -10.33 27.90
N ASP A 183 51.85 -10.32 28.50
CA ASP A 183 52.90 -9.33 28.21
C ASP A 183 53.39 -9.33 26.76
N SER A 184 53.24 -10.46 26.04
CA SER A 184 53.70 -10.58 24.65
C SER A 184 52.76 -9.94 23.64
N LEU A 185 51.56 -9.52 24.07
CA LEU A 185 50.63 -8.74 23.26
C LEU A 185 51.10 -7.29 23.06
N GLY A 186 52.10 -6.85 23.83
CA GLY A 186 52.65 -5.50 23.76
C GLY A 186 51.73 -4.45 24.38
N ASP A 187 51.93 -3.20 23.97
CA ASP A 187 51.09 -2.10 24.43
C ASP A 187 49.69 -2.27 23.83
N THR A 188 48.64 -2.32 24.68
CA THR A 188 47.24 -2.59 24.30
C THR A 188 46.35 -1.38 24.53
N ASP A 189 45.59 -0.95 23.53
CA ASP A 189 44.70 0.23 23.60
C ASP A 189 43.23 -0.05 23.22
N GLU A 190 42.92 -1.26 22.73
CA GLU A 190 41.56 -1.70 22.40
C GLU A 190 41.06 -2.73 23.41
N ASN A 191 40.78 -2.27 24.64
CA ASN A 191 40.35 -3.10 25.76
C ASN A 191 38.87 -2.86 26.10
N TYR A 192 38.01 -3.86 25.88
CA TYR A 192 36.57 -3.73 26.01
C TYR A 192 35.88 -4.89 26.75
N ILE A 193 34.80 -4.57 27.45
CA ILE A 193 33.70 -5.49 27.77
C ILE A 193 32.57 -5.19 26.78
N GLY A 194 32.03 -6.23 26.12
CA GLY A 194 30.91 -6.13 25.17
C GLY A 194 31.25 -5.72 23.74
N ARG A 195 32.53 -5.62 23.37
CA ARG A 195 32.98 -5.26 22.02
C ARG A 195 34.22 -6.07 21.58
N SER A 196 34.26 -6.41 20.30
CA SER A 196 35.36 -7.14 19.64
C SER A 196 36.46 -6.21 19.09
N GLN A 197 37.69 -6.73 19.00
CA GLN A 197 38.80 -6.08 18.27
C GLN A 197 38.60 -6.12 16.74
N TYR A 198 37.64 -6.90 16.24
CA TYR A 198 37.21 -6.91 14.85
C TYR A 198 36.00 -5.99 14.67
N SER A 199 36.14 -4.94 13.86
CA SER A 199 35.09 -3.93 13.70
C SER A 199 33.86 -4.44 12.94
N ALA A 200 33.93 -5.64 12.36
CA ALA A 200 32.82 -6.27 11.65
C ALA A 200 31.97 -7.18 12.54
N ASP A 201 32.42 -7.46 13.77
CA ASP A 201 31.68 -8.25 14.74
C ASP A 201 30.62 -7.37 15.42
N ASN A 202 29.56 -8.01 15.91
CA ASN A 202 28.48 -7.37 16.64
C ASN A 202 28.90 -7.03 18.08
N TYR A 203 28.22 -6.05 18.68
CA TYR A 203 28.31 -5.78 20.11
C TYR A 203 27.55 -6.84 20.91
N LEU A 204 27.83 -6.93 22.21
CA LEU A 204 27.12 -7.86 23.10
C LEU A 204 25.70 -7.34 23.42
N ALA A 205 24.68 -8.07 22.99
CA ALA A 205 23.32 -8.00 23.50
C ALA A 205 23.22 -8.86 24.77
N GLY A 206 23.44 -8.25 25.93
CA GLY A 206 23.56 -8.99 27.18
C GLY A 206 23.57 -8.12 28.42
N SER A 207 23.80 -8.74 29.57
CA SER A 207 24.04 -8.06 30.84
C SER A 207 25.35 -8.54 31.45
N VAL A 208 26.14 -7.63 32.00
CA VAL A 208 27.46 -7.93 32.58
C VAL A 208 27.59 -7.34 33.98
N ARG A 209 28.30 -8.08 34.85
CA ARG A 209 28.68 -7.61 36.19
C ARG A 209 29.90 -8.34 36.74
N ASP A 210 30.47 -7.79 37.80
CA ASP A 210 31.53 -8.42 38.57
C ASP A 210 32.75 -8.84 37.71
N PHE A 211 33.24 -7.93 36.87
CA PHE A 211 34.39 -8.15 35.99
C PHE A 211 35.69 -7.99 36.79
N ARG A 212 36.58 -8.97 36.72
CA ARG A 212 37.84 -9.02 37.48
C ARG A 212 39.00 -9.48 36.63
N ILE A 213 40.16 -8.85 36.81
CA ILE A 213 41.44 -9.30 36.25
C ILE A 213 42.45 -9.51 37.39
N TYR A 214 43.11 -10.67 37.38
CA TYR A 214 44.12 -11.07 38.35
C TYR A 214 45.49 -11.22 37.68
N ASP A 215 46.56 -10.86 38.37
CA ASP A 215 47.96 -10.93 37.89
C ASP A 215 48.58 -12.34 37.94
N TYR A 216 47.77 -13.37 38.20
CA TYR A 216 48.20 -14.76 38.32
C TYR A 216 47.13 -15.75 37.84
N ALA A 217 47.52 -17.03 37.71
CA ALA A 217 46.62 -18.11 37.38
C ALA A 217 45.83 -18.59 38.62
N LEU A 218 44.52 -18.37 38.64
CA LEU A 218 43.63 -18.78 39.73
C LEU A 218 43.58 -20.30 39.87
N SER A 219 43.52 -20.79 41.11
CA SER A 219 43.25 -22.21 41.36
C SER A 219 41.76 -22.53 41.15
N ALA A 220 41.42 -23.79 40.88
CA ALA A 220 40.02 -24.20 40.74
C ALA A 220 39.14 -23.84 41.96
N SER A 221 39.72 -23.87 43.18
CA SER A 221 39.02 -23.43 44.39
C SER A 221 38.81 -21.92 44.45
N ASP A 222 39.73 -21.13 43.90
CA ASP A 222 39.55 -19.68 43.81
C ASP A 222 38.46 -19.35 42.79
N VAL A 223 38.46 -20.02 41.62
CA VAL A 223 37.43 -19.84 40.59
C VAL A 223 36.04 -20.23 41.11
N THR A 224 35.92 -21.33 41.87
CA THR A 224 34.65 -21.71 42.50
C THR A 224 34.14 -20.62 43.46
N ALA A 225 35.03 -19.90 44.15
CA ALA A 225 34.66 -18.84 45.07
C ALA A 225 34.18 -17.55 44.37
N LEU A 226 34.30 -17.45 43.03
CA LEU A 226 33.78 -16.32 42.23
C LEU A 226 32.32 -16.53 41.80
N THR A 227 31.74 -17.71 42.03
CA THR A 227 30.31 -18.00 41.78
C THR A 227 29.41 -17.33 42.81
N ASP A 228 28.14 -17.06 42.47
CA ASP A 228 27.18 -16.46 43.38
C ASP A 228 26.90 -17.36 44.60
N SER A 229 27.04 -16.81 45.80
CA SER A 229 26.57 -17.45 47.03
C SER A 229 25.03 -17.52 47.05
N ASP A 230 24.47 -18.48 47.79
CA ASP A 230 23.02 -18.61 47.98
C ASP A 230 22.38 -17.30 48.47
N SER A 231 23.10 -16.47 49.25
CA SER A 231 22.61 -15.15 49.68
C SER A 231 22.60 -14.10 48.59
N GLU A 232 23.57 -14.12 47.67
CA GLU A 232 23.60 -13.22 46.52
C GLU A 232 22.48 -13.58 45.55
N LYS A 233 22.28 -14.87 45.25
CA LYS A 233 21.16 -15.37 44.45
C LYS A 233 19.80 -14.88 44.96
N VAL A 234 19.53 -15.06 46.25
CA VAL A 234 18.26 -14.60 46.86
C VAL A 234 18.15 -13.07 46.86
N ALA A 235 19.24 -12.34 47.09
CA ALA A 235 19.23 -10.87 47.09
C ALA A 235 18.92 -10.30 45.71
N MET A 236 19.49 -10.88 44.65
CA MET A 236 19.24 -10.51 43.25
C MET A 236 17.80 -10.81 42.85
N ALA A 237 17.34 -12.05 43.06
CA ALA A 237 15.97 -12.44 42.78
C ALA A 237 14.96 -11.51 43.49
N THR A 238 15.29 -11.10 44.72
CA THR A 238 14.47 -10.15 45.47
C THR A 238 14.48 -8.77 44.81
N ALA A 239 15.64 -8.28 44.37
CA ALA A 239 15.75 -7.00 43.69
C ALA A 239 14.96 -6.98 42.36
N GLU A 240 15.04 -8.06 41.60
CA GLU A 240 14.46 -8.19 40.25
C GLU A 240 12.97 -8.54 40.25
N LEU A 241 12.44 -9.22 41.29
CA LEU A 241 11.03 -9.61 41.35
C LEU A 241 10.09 -8.41 41.13
N ALA A 242 9.33 -8.43 40.05
CA ALA A 242 8.33 -7.43 39.70
C ALA A 242 6.93 -8.05 39.62
N VAL A 243 5.90 -7.20 39.71
CA VAL A 243 4.49 -7.58 39.51
C VAL A 243 3.92 -6.61 38.49
N ALA A 244 3.36 -7.13 37.39
CA ALA A 244 2.76 -6.32 36.34
C ALA A 244 1.60 -5.48 36.89
N ASN A 245 1.43 -4.26 36.35
CA ASN A 245 0.33 -3.35 36.65
C ASN A 245 0.16 -2.98 38.14
N ILE A 246 1.18 -3.18 38.98
CA ILE A 246 1.05 -2.98 40.44
C ILE A 246 0.65 -1.54 40.83
N ASN A 247 0.98 -0.55 40.01
CA ASN A 247 0.61 0.85 40.26
C ASN A 247 -0.75 1.25 39.65
N ASP A 248 -1.40 0.39 38.88
CA ASP A 248 -2.71 0.60 38.26
C ASP A 248 -3.48 -0.73 38.14
N VAL A 249 -3.85 -1.29 39.30
CA VAL A 249 -4.47 -2.62 39.39
C VAL A 249 -5.96 -2.52 39.09
N ARG A 250 -6.37 -3.12 37.96
CA ARG A 250 -7.78 -3.14 37.49
C ARG A 250 -8.40 -4.52 37.42
N GLY A 251 -7.60 -5.58 37.51
CA GLY A 251 -8.04 -6.97 37.57
C GLY A 251 -7.13 -7.82 38.45
N ASN A 252 -7.29 -9.14 38.41
CA ASN A 252 -6.48 -10.07 39.20
C ASN A 252 -4.97 -9.95 38.85
N LEU A 253 -4.13 -10.03 39.88
CA LEU A 253 -2.67 -10.01 39.72
C LEU A 253 -2.11 -11.42 39.55
N TYR A 254 -1.09 -11.56 38.71
CA TYR A 254 -0.20 -12.72 38.75
C TYR A 254 0.84 -12.53 39.84
N LEU A 255 0.85 -13.43 40.83
CA LEU A 255 1.81 -13.45 41.92
C LEU A 255 2.63 -14.76 41.83
N PRO A 256 3.87 -14.73 41.33
CA PRO A 256 4.65 -15.95 41.13
C PRO A 256 4.95 -16.65 42.46
N THR A 257 4.90 -17.98 42.46
CA THR A 257 5.25 -18.81 43.63
C THR A 257 6.71 -19.30 43.62
N THR A 258 7.40 -19.10 42.50
CA THR A 258 8.82 -19.40 42.27
C THR A 258 9.44 -18.27 41.44
N TRP A 259 10.75 -18.11 41.56
CA TRP A 259 11.58 -17.26 40.70
C TRP A 259 12.73 -18.13 40.20
N ASP A 260 12.93 -18.19 38.88
CA ASP A 260 13.96 -19.00 38.22
C ASP A 260 13.98 -20.48 38.67
N ASP A 261 12.76 -21.04 38.85
CA ASP A 261 12.39 -22.38 39.33
C ASP A 261 12.89 -22.85 40.71
N ASP A 262 14.06 -22.41 41.15
CA ASP A 262 14.71 -22.88 42.37
C ASP A 262 14.43 -21.99 43.59
N ILE A 263 14.06 -20.73 43.39
CA ILE A 263 13.81 -19.77 44.48
C ILE A 263 12.31 -19.70 44.77
N SER A 264 11.88 -20.25 45.90
CA SER A 264 10.48 -20.18 46.33
C SER A 264 10.06 -18.76 46.71
N VAL A 265 8.86 -18.33 46.31
CA VAL A 265 8.27 -17.02 46.62
C VAL A 265 6.96 -17.22 47.38
N SER A 266 6.79 -16.51 48.50
CA SER A 266 5.54 -16.51 49.26
C SER A 266 5.04 -15.09 49.52
N TRP A 267 3.72 -14.91 49.47
CA TRP A 267 3.10 -13.59 49.49
C TRP A 267 2.29 -13.33 50.76
N ALA A 268 2.39 -12.10 51.26
CA ALA A 268 1.52 -11.55 52.29
C ALA A 268 0.92 -10.22 51.83
N THR A 269 -0.28 -9.91 52.30
CA THR A 269 -1.01 -8.68 51.98
C THR A 269 -1.38 -7.92 53.25
N SER A 270 -1.28 -6.61 53.22
CA SER A 270 -1.78 -5.73 54.29
C SER A 270 -3.31 -5.68 54.37
N SER A 271 -4.01 -6.07 53.30
CA SER A 271 -5.48 -6.00 53.20
C SER A 271 -6.04 -7.09 52.30
N SER A 272 -6.34 -8.26 52.87
CA SER A 272 -6.87 -9.42 52.13
C SER A 272 -8.29 -9.22 51.58
N SER A 273 -8.99 -8.16 51.98
CA SER A 273 -10.29 -7.78 51.41
C SER A 273 -10.17 -6.96 50.12
N VAL A 274 -8.96 -6.52 49.78
CA VAL A 274 -8.65 -5.73 48.57
C VAL A 274 -7.83 -6.58 47.60
N ILE A 275 -6.74 -7.19 48.05
CA ILE A 275 -5.94 -8.15 47.27
C ILE A 275 -5.63 -9.35 48.16
N SER A 276 -6.02 -10.55 47.75
CA SER A 276 -5.69 -11.80 48.44
C SER A 276 -4.21 -12.22 48.23
N THR A 277 -3.74 -13.22 48.97
CA THR A 277 -2.34 -13.69 48.87
C THR A 277 -2.04 -14.46 47.58
N ASP A 278 -3.07 -14.91 46.89
CA ASP A 278 -3.03 -15.54 45.56
C ASP A 278 -3.40 -14.57 44.43
N GLY A 279 -3.48 -13.27 44.71
CA GLY A 279 -3.60 -12.21 43.70
C GLY A 279 -5.01 -11.91 43.21
N VAL A 280 -6.06 -12.46 43.82
CA VAL A 280 -7.45 -12.09 43.51
C VAL A 280 -7.71 -10.67 44.01
N VAL A 281 -8.24 -9.81 43.13
CA VAL A 281 -8.48 -8.40 43.40
C VAL A 281 -9.96 -8.14 43.57
N ASN A 282 -10.31 -7.42 44.63
CA ASN A 282 -11.67 -6.97 44.89
C ASN A 282 -11.71 -5.43 44.92
N ARG A 283 -12.12 -4.84 43.79
CA ARG A 283 -12.14 -3.38 43.60
C ARG A 283 -13.19 -2.73 44.51
N GLN A 284 -12.78 -1.65 45.16
CA GLN A 284 -13.65 -0.87 46.05
C GLN A 284 -14.32 0.27 45.26
N SER A 285 -15.27 0.99 45.86
CA SER A 285 -15.91 2.16 45.20
C SER A 285 -15.00 3.38 45.03
N SER A 286 -13.76 3.30 45.49
CA SER A 286 -12.74 4.36 45.38
C SER A 286 -11.36 3.72 45.31
N ASP A 287 -10.41 4.40 44.66
CA ASP A 287 -9.01 3.96 44.61
C ASP A 287 -8.50 3.62 46.02
N THR A 288 -7.92 2.43 46.16
CA THR A 288 -7.48 1.87 47.44
C THR A 288 -6.11 1.23 47.27
N THR A 289 -5.23 1.37 48.26
CA THR A 289 -3.90 0.75 48.23
C THR A 289 -3.82 -0.48 49.11
N ALA A 290 -2.98 -1.44 48.70
CA ALA A 290 -2.61 -2.60 49.50
C ALA A 290 -1.11 -2.87 49.37
N THR A 291 -0.39 -2.97 50.49
CA THR A 291 1.00 -3.42 50.47
C THR A 291 1.07 -4.94 50.32
N LEU A 292 1.76 -5.40 49.29
CA LEU A 292 2.16 -6.79 49.08
C LEU A 292 3.60 -6.99 49.59
N THR A 293 3.85 -8.11 50.24
CA THR A 293 5.18 -8.51 50.72
C THR A 293 5.52 -9.88 50.14
N ALA A 294 6.49 -9.92 49.24
CA ALA A 294 7.08 -11.16 48.74
C ALA A 294 8.22 -11.59 49.66
N THR A 295 8.27 -12.86 50.02
CA THR A 295 9.38 -13.50 50.73
C THR A 295 9.98 -14.56 49.82
N LEU A 296 11.21 -14.33 49.37
CA LEU A 296 11.98 -15.24 48.53
C LEU A 296 12.88 -16.12 49.40
N SER A 297 12.96 -17.42 49.10
CA SER A 297 13.79 -18.36 49.86
C SER A 297 14.47 -19.41 48.99
N TYR A 298 15.76 -19.61 49.25
CA TYR A 298 16.61 -20.64 48.66
C TYR A 298 17.57 -21.19 49.73
N ASN A 299 17.66 -22.52 49.88
CA ASN A 299 18.54 -23.22 50.85
C ASN A 299 18.51 -22.69 52.31
N GLY A 300 17.37 -22.16 52.75
CA GLY A 300 17.19 -21.60 54.11
C GLY A 300 17.68 -20.16 54.27
N ILE A 301 18.20 -19.53 53.22
CA ILE A 301 18.36 -18.08 53.11
C ILE A 301 17.03 -17.48 52.66
N THR A 302 16.67 -16.32 53.21
CA THR A 302 15.43 -15.61 52.90
C THR A 302 15.67 -14.12 52.76
N ASN A 303 14.97 -13.47 51.83
CA ASN A 303 14.90 -12.01 51.73
C ASN A 303 13.47 -11.58 51.34
N THR A 304 13.12 -10.31 51.60
CA THR A 304 11.75 -9.82 51.40
C THR A 304 11.71 -8.53 50.59
N LYS A 305 10.76 -8.44 49.65
CA LYS A 305 10.44 -7.22 48.91
C LYS A 305 9.01 -6.78 49.21
N THR A 306 8.85 -5.51 49.60
CA THR A 306 7.55 -4.88 49.79
C THR A 306 7.21 -4.00 48.60
N MET A 307 6.00 -4.13 48.08
CA MET A 307 5.49 -3.33 46.96
C MET A 307 4.11 -2.78 47.33
N THR A 308 3.80 -1.56 46.90
CA THR A 308 2.49 -0.96 47.14
C THR A 308 1.66 -1.09 45.89
N ALA A 309 0.57 -1.86 45.97
CA ALA A 309 -0.40 -1.99 44.90
C ALA A 309 -1.45 -0.87 45.00
N THR A 310 -1.77 -0.23 43.87
CA THR A 310 -2.83 0.79 43.77
C THR A 310 -4.00 0.22 42.97
N VAL A 311 -5.07 -0.15 43.66
CA VAL A 311 -6.28 -0.74 43.07
C VAL A 311 -7.25 0.37 42.70
N ARG A 312 -7.67 0.41 41.43
CA ARG A 312 -8.63 1.40 40.94
C ARG A 312 -10.06 1.12 41.42
N ALA A 313 -10.82 2.19 41.57
CA ALA A 313 -12.24 2.11 41.89
C ALA A 313 -12.98 1.20 40.89
N ALA A 314 -13.90 0.37 41.36
CA ALA A 314 -14.78 -0.42 40.49
C ALA A 314 -15.63 0.49 39.60
N VAL A 315 -15.88 0.05 38.37
CA VAL A 315 -16.77 0.72 37.41
C VAL A 315 -18.09 -0.02 37.30
N ASP A 316 -19.17 0.71 37.08
CA ASP A 316 -20.46 0.14 36.67
C ASP A 316 -20.55 0.28 35.14
N ILE A 317 -20.76 -0.81 34.42
CA ILE A 317 -20.90 -0.82 32.96
C ILE A 317 -22.38 -0.65 32.60
N ASP A 318 -22.67 0.26 31.67
CA ASP A 318 -24.01 0.43 31.10
C ASP A 318 -24.39 -0.73 30.16
N GLU A 319 -25.65 -0.76 29.71
CA GLU A 319 -26.08 -1.76 28.72
C GLU A 319 -25.34 -1.57 27.39
N TYR A 320 -25.07 -2.68 26.70
CA TYR A 320 -24.46 -2.65 25.37
C TYR A 320 -25.49 -2.25 24.33
N GLU A 321 -25.16 -1.25 23.51
CA GLU A 321 -26.05 -0.64 22.51
C GLU A 321 -25.38 -0.52 21.13
N ALA A 322 -24.18 -1.06 20.96
CA ALA A 322 -23.48 -1.14 19.68
C ALA A 322 -22.38 -2.22 19.74
N TYR A 323 -21.63 -2.34 18.66
CA TYR A 323 -20.50 -3.24 18.52
C TYR A 323 -19.29 -2.53 17.91
N MET A 324 -18.11 -3.03 18.23
CA MET A 324 -16.84 -2.72 17.57
C MET A 324 -16.35 -3.99 16.87
N PHE A 325 -15.68 -3.84 15.73
CA PHE A 325 -15.09 -4.93 14.98
C PHE A 325 -13.63 -4.62 14.67
N ALA A 326 -12.71 -5.44 15.15
CA ALA A 326 -11.29 -5.38 14.83
C ALA A 326 -10.95 -6.43 13.77
N TYR A 327 -10.26 -6.05 12.70
CA TYR A 327 -9.97 -6.94 11.56
C TYR A 327 -8.66 -6.56 10.85
N PHE A 328 -8.18 -7.39 9.93
CA PHE A 328 -7.13 -7.03 8.96
C PHE A 328 -7.65 -7.21 7.53
N THR A 329 -6.94 -6.72 6.51
CA THR A 329 -7.51 -6.63 5.14
C THR A 329 -6.93 -7.59 4.11
N GLY A 330 -5.77 -8.20 4.38
CA GLY A 330 -5.20 -9.23 3.50
C GLY A 330 -3.72 -9.51 3.75
N SER A 331 -3.06 -10.14 2.77
CA SER A 331 -1.66 -10.60 2.86
C SER A 331 -0.65 -9.68 2.18
N SER A 332 -0.89 -8.36 2.22
CA SER A 332 0.06 -7.34 1.74
C SER A 332 0.64 -6.58 2.94
N VAL A 333 1.80 -5.94 2.79
CA VAL A 333 2.39 -5.12 3.88
C VAL A 333 1.41 -4.05 4.38
N ALA A 334 0.58 -3.50 3.48
CA ALA A 334 -0.46 -2.55 3.86
C ALA A 334 -1.61 -3.24 4.60
N GLY A 335 -2.05 -4.42 4.14
CA GLY A 335 -3.21 -5.12 4.69
C GLY A 335 -2.95 -5.96 5.94
N GLU A 336 -1.69 -6.21 6.29
CA GLU A 336 -1.24 -6.90 7.51
C GLU A 336 -1.09 -5.92 8.67
N LYS A 337 -2.18 -5.18 8.93
CA LYS A 337 -2.33 -4.17 9.98
C LYS A 337 -3.73 -4.31 10.59
N ILE A 338 -3.95 -3.72 11.76
CA ILE A 338 -5.25 -3.83 12.44
C ILE A 338 -6.10 -2.62 12.10
N TYR A 339 -7.30 -2.89 11.60
CA TYR A 339 -8.34 -1.94 11.24
C TYR A 339 -9.52 -2.09 12.20
N LEU A 340 -10.30 -1.02 12.34
CA LEU A 340 -11.46 -1.00 13.22
C LEU A 340 -12.71 -0.58 12.44
N ALA A 341 -13.86 -1.14 12.82
CA ALA A 341 -15.18 -0.72 12.39
C ALA A 341 -16.11 -0.63 13.60
N ALA A 342 -17.19 0.14 13.50
CA ALA A 342 -18.27 0.16 14.48
C ALA A 342 -19.59 -0.17 13.79
N SER A 343 -20.50 -0.80 14.53
CA SER A 343 -21.85 -1.01 14.02
C SER A 343 -22.64 0.31 13.95
N ASP A 344 -23.61 0.37 13.07
CA ASP A 344 -24.53 1.49 12.93
C ASP A 344 -25.62 1.44 14.02
N GLY A 345 -25.23 1.79 15.24
CA GLY A 345 -26.06 1.60 16.43
C GLY A 345 -26.12 0.13 16.86
N ASN A 346 -27.24 -0.30 17.44
CA ASN A 346 -27.41 -1.65 17.97
C ASN A 346 -27.80 -2.67 16.89
N ASP A 347 -26.96 -2.79 15.86
CA ASP A 347 -27.18 -3.62 14.68
C ASP A 347 -25.93 -4.45 14.37
N ALA A 348 -25.99 -5.75 14.68
CA ALA A 348 -24.87 -6.66 14.43
C ALA A 348 -24.53 -6.85 12.94
N LEU A 349 -25.35 -6.40 11.99
CA LEU A 349 -25.20 -6.68 10.56
C LEU A 349 -24.89 -5.43 9.72
N GLN A 350 -24.88 -4.22 10.29
CA GLN A 350 -24.58 -2.97 9.58
C GLN A 350 -23.38 -2.29 10.21
N TRP A 351 -22.31 -2.12 9.43
CA TRP A 351 -21.02 -1.66 9.91
C TRP A 351 -20.48 -0.51 9.08
N SER A 352 -19.85 0.43 9.77
CA SER A 352 -19.09 1.54 9.20
C SER A 352 -17.61 1.38 9.56
N GLU A 353 -16.73 1.47 8.56
CA GLU A 353 -15.28 1.53 8.78
C GLU A 353 -14.93 2.75 9.63
N LEU A 354 -14.09 2.56 10.64
CA LEU A 354 -13.54 3.64 11.44
C LEU A 354 -12.20 4.06 10.84
N ASN A 355 -11.74 5.27 11.20
CA ASN A 355 -10.46 5.80 10.73
C ASN A 355 -10.36 5.83 9.18
N ASP A 356 -11.46 6.12 8.49
CA ASP A 356 -11.59 6.13 7.01
C ASP A 356 -11.14 4.83 6.32
N GLY A 357 -11.22 3.69 7.00
CA GLY A 357 -10.74 2.42 6.45
C GLY A 357 -9.21 2.31 6.44
N GLU A 358 -8.49 3.20 7.12
CA GLU A 358 -7.04 3.15 7.32
C GLU A 358 -6.65 2.35 8.58
N PRO A 359 -5.44 1.76 8.62
CA PRO A 359 -5.01 0.93 9.74
C PRO A 359 -4.90 1.76 11.03
N TYR A 360 -5.41 1.17 12.12
CA TYR A 360 -5.42 1.76 13.44
C TYR A 360 -4.19 1.40 14.28
N LEU A 361 -3.77 0.13 14.25
CA LEU A 361 -2.53 -0.35 14.89
C LEU A 361 -1.59 -0.96 13.85
N THR A 362 -0.30 -0.65 14.02
CA THR A 362 0.81 -1.20 13.24
C THR A 362 1.84 -1.80 14.18
N SER A 363 2.51 -2.86 13.76
CA SER A 363 3.57 -3.48 14.55
C SER A 363 4.92 -2.80 14.32
N THR A 364 5.68 -2.60 15.40
CA THR A 364 7.10 -2.19 15.38
C THR A 364 8.03 -3.31 15.87
N LYS A 365 7.48 -4.49 16.18
CA LYS A 365 8.20 -5.65 16.71
C LYS A 365 7.93 -6.89 15.83
N GLY A 366 8.69 -7.96 16.09
CA GLY A 366 8.51 -9.23 15.38
C GLY A 366 8.70 -9.12 13.87
N THR A 367 7.79 -9.74 13.12
CA THR A 367 7.75 -9.71 11.65
C THR A 367 7.20 -8.40 11.09
N THR A 368 6.72 -7.48 11.94
CA THR A 368 6.04 -6.21 11.62
C THR A 368 4.67 -6.35 10.92
N GLY A 369 4.20 -7.56 10.65
CA GLY A 369 2.85 -7.82 10.15
C GLY A 369 1.88 -8.25 11.26
N LEU A 370 0.65 -7.75 11.21
CA LEU A 370 -0.42 -8.08 12.16
C LEU A 370 -1.59 -8.75 11.45
N ARG A 371 -1.98 -9.92 11.95
CA ARG A 371 -3.11 -10.70 11.43
C ARG A 371 -3.96 -11.23 12.57
N ASP A 372 -5.18 -11.63 12.23
CA ASP A 372 -6.11 -12.32 13.12
C ASP A 372 -6.32 -11.60 14.47
N PRO A 373 -6.70 -10.31 14.49
CA PRO A 373 -6.82 -9.58 15.74
C PRO A 373 -8.00 -10.07 16.58
N PHE A 374 -7.72 -10.33 17.86
CA PHE A 374 -8.72 -10.66 18.87
C PHE A 374 -8.76 -9.62 19.97
N ILE A 375 -9.96 -9.10 20.26
CA ILE A 375 -10.18 -8.10 21.31
C ILE A 375 -11.15 -8.63 22.38
N ILE A 376 -10.80 -8.43 23.64
CA ILE A 376 -11.62 -8.83 24.79
C ILE A 376 -11.68 -7.72 25.85
N ARG A 377 -12.87 -7.50 26.41
CA ARG A 377 -13.09 -6.66 27.59
C ARG A 377 -12.83 -7.48 28.86
N SER A 378 -12.13 -6.89 29.82
CA SER A 378 -11.94 -7.48 31.14
C SER A 378 -13.28 -7.69 31.87
N PRO A 379 -13.38 -8.67 32.78
CA PRO A 379 -14.61 -8.90 33.56
C PRO A 379 -14.96 -7.72 34.47
N GLU A 380 -13.98 -6.87 34.83
CA GLU A 380 -14.22 -5.65 35.58
C GLU A 380 -14.72 -4.48 34.72
N GLY A 381 -14.60 -4.56 33.40
CA GLY A 381 -15.33 -3.73 32.44
C GLY A 381 -14.57 -2.60 31.76
N ASP A 382 -13.48 -2.11 32.36
CA ASP A 382 -12.77 -0.88 31.95
C ASP A 382 -11.34 -1.13 31.44
N THR A 383 -11.01 -2.38 31.11
CA THR A 383 -9.77 -2.72 30.41
C THR A 383 -10.09 -3.57 29.20
N PHE A 384 -9.39 -3.31 28.10
CA PHE A 384 -9.49 -4.03 26.85
C PHE A 384 -8.12 -4.54 26.45
N TYR A 385 -8.05 -5.81 26.10
CA TYR A 385 -6.86 -6.44 25.57
C TYR A 385 -7.07 -6.75 24.10
N LEU A 386 -6.11 -6.37 23.27
CA LEU A 386 -6.04 -6.81 21.88
C LEU A 386 -4.82 -7.69 21.73
N ILE A 387 -5.00 -8.87 21.16
CA ILE A 387 -3.93 -9.79 20.79
C ILE A 387 -3.99 -10.09 19.29
N ALA A 388 -2.85 -10.33 18.66
CA ALA A 388 -2.77 -10.61 17.22
C ALA A 388 -1.62 -11.58 16.89
N THR A 389 -1.76 -12.24 15.75
CA THR A 389 -0.70 -13.04 15.11
C THR A 389 0.43 -12.11 14.64
N ASP A 390 1.66 -12.38 15.05
CA ASP A 390 2.87 -11.79 14.46
C ASP A 390 3.25 -12.52 13.17
N LEU A 391 2.76 -12.01 12.04
CA LEU A 391 3.00 -12.62 10.73
C LEU A 391 2.94 -11.59 9.60
N SER A 392 4.02 -11.50 8.82
CA SER A 392 4.04 -10.82 7.53
C SER A 392 4.33 -11.78 6.37
N ILE A 393 3.30 -12.06 5.57
CA ILE A 393 3.42 -12.68 4.24
C ILE A 393 3.73 -11.62 3.20
N GLY A 394 3.21 -10.40 3.36
CA GLY A 394 3.38 -9.27 2.44
C GLY A 394 4.85 -8.85 2.25
N SER A 395 5.71 -9.13 3.23
CA SER A 395 7.17 -8.89 3.17
C SER A 395 7.94 -9.95 2.37
N GLY A 396 7.28 -10.99 1.87
CA GLY A 396 7.88 -12.05 1.04
C GLY A 396 8.11 -13.39 1.75
N THR A 397 7.71 -13.52 3.03
CA THR A 397 7.77 -14.80 3.77
C THR A 397 6.79 -15.80 3.17
N SER A 398 7.26 -17.02 2.87
CA SER A 398 6.36 -18.05 2.33
C SER A 398 5.47 -18.63 3.44
N TRP A 399 4.26 -19.08 3.09
CA TRP A 399 3.39 -19.80 4.03
C TRP A 399 4.08 -21.03 4.63
N GLY A 400 4.91 -21.73 3.85
CA GLY A 400 5.65 -22.89 4.33
C GLY A 400 6.69 -22.54 5.39
N ASP A 401 7.41 -21.44 5.22
CA ASP A 401 8.38 -20.96 6.22
C ASP A 401 7.66 -20.40 7.45
N SER A 402 6.52 -19.73 7.24
CA SER A 402 5.68 -19.18 8.32
C SER A 402 5.08 -20.26 9.23
N VAL A 403 4.90 -21.49 8.74
CA VAL A 403 4.47 -22.65 9.53
C VAL A 403 5.64 -23.34 10.25
N LYS A 404 6.83 -23.35 9.63
CA LYS A 404 7.99 -24.10 10.13
C LYS A 404 8.83 -23.29 11.10
N THR A 405 9.12 -22.06 10.75
CA THR A 405 10.05 -21.18 11.45
C THR A 405 9.47 -19.77 11.56
N GLY A 406 8.14 -19.67 11.68
CA GLY A 406 7.42 -18.42 11.88
C GLY A 406 7.51 -17.91 13.32
N SER A 407 6.79 -16.82 13.60
CA SER A 407 6.82 -16.21 14.92
C SER A 407 6.18 -17.11 15.99
N ARG A 408 6.84 -17.20 17.14
CA ARG A 408 6.37 -17.88 18.36
C ARG A 408 5.75 -16.91 19.37
N TYR A 409 5.55 -15.66 18.95
CA TYR A 409 5.16 -14.55 19.80
C TYR A 409 3.75 -14.06 19.46
N LEU A 410 3.05 -13.57 20.47
CA LEU A 410 1.83 -12.80 20.32
C LEU A 410 2.15 -11.31 20.41
N GLU A 411 1.46 -10.51 19.62
CA GLU A 411 1.46 -9.05 19.79
C GLU A 411 0.29 -8.64 20.65
N VAL A 412 0.55 -7.88 21.71
CA VAL A 412 -0.45 -7.53 22.74
C VAL A 412 -0.49 -6.03 22.96
N TRP A 413 -1.70 -5.45 22.94
CA TRP A 413 -2.00 -4.09 23.37
C TRP A 413 -3.04 -4.08 24.48
N GLU A 414 -2.99 -3.03 25.30
CA GLU A 414 -3.96 -2.78 26.37
C GLU A 414 -4.55 -1.38 26.21
N SER A 415 -5.85 -1.23 26.43
CA SER A 415 -6.56 0.06 26.44
C SER A 415 -7.54 0.13 27.60
N HIS A 416 -7.87 1.35 28.03
CA HIS A 416 -8.93 1.60 29.03
C HIS A 416 -10.12 2.39 28.46
N ASP A 417 -10.11 2.69 27.16
CA ASP A 417 -11.14 3.50 26.50
C ASP A 417 -11.38 3.12 25.02
N LEU A 418 -10.79 2.01 24.55
CA LEU A 418 -10.80 1.51 23.16
C LEU A 418 -10.12 2.41 22.12
N ILE A 419 -9.72 3.62 22.50
CA ILE A 419 -9.15 4.63 21.61
C ILE A 419 -7.64 4.68 21.82
N ASN A 420 -7.21 4.90 23.05
CA ASN A 420 -5.82 5.01 23.43
C ASN A 420 -5.30 3.62 23.82
N TRP A 421 -4.45 3.08 22.96
CA TRP A 421 -3.76 1.81 23.20
C TRP A 421 -2.36 2.08 23.74
N GLY A 422 -1.96 1.32 24.75
CA GLY A 422 -0.63 1.36 25.34
C GLY A 422 0.45 0.84 24.40
N GLU A 423 1.67 0.72 24.92
CA GLU A 423 2.80 0.20 24.13
C GLU A 423 2.60 -1.26 23.71
N GLN A 424 3.04 -1.57 22.50
CA GLN A 424 3.06 -2.93 21.96
C GLN A 424 3.96 -3.83 22.79
N ARG A 425 3.43 -4.97 23.22
CA ARG A 425 4.19 -6.07 23.84
C ARG A 425 4.32 -7.23 22.87
N HIS A 426 5.55 -7.71 22.69
CA HIS A 426 5.89 -8.88 21.87
C HIS A 426 6.18 -10.05 22.83
N VAL A 427 5.20 -10.93 23.03
CA VAL A 427 5.20 -11.90 24.14
C VAL A 427 5.42 -13.32 23.62
N LEU A 428 6.51 -13.96 24.04
CA LEU A 428 6.81 -15.35 23.68
C LEU A 428 5.82 -16.27 24.43
N VAL A 429 5.04 -17.05 23.68
CA VAL A 429 4.07 -17.99 24.28
C VAL A 429 4.29 -19.44 23.87
N CYS A 430 5.12 -19.69 22.85
CA CYS A 430 5.33 -21.02 22.29
C CYS A 430 6.77 -21.52 22.49
N PRO A 431 6.99 -22.76 22.97
CA PRO A 431 8.30 -23.36 23.12
C PRO A 431 9.03 -23.53 21.78
N GLU A 432 10.31 -23.90 21.81
CA GLU A 432 11.13 -24.07 20.61
C GLU A 432 10.60 -25.14 19.65
N THR A 433 9.83 -26.11 20.16
CA THR A 433 9.18 -27.14 19.35
C THR A 433 8.02 -26.62 18.50
N CYS A 434 7.56 -25.38 18.73
CA CYS A 434 6.54 -24.74 17.91
C CYS A 434 7.14 -24.14 16.64
N GLY A 435 6.46 -24.33 15.52
CA GLY A 435 6.80 -23.64 14.27
C GLY A 435 6.20 -22.25 14.13
N ASN A 436 5.11 -21.94 14.83
CA ASN A 436 4.35 -20.69 14.69
C ASN A 436 3.33 -20.47 15.83
N THR A 437 2.73 -19.28 15.90
CA THR A 437 1.59 -18.92 16.78
C THR A 437 0.54 -18.18 15.97
N TRP A 438 -0.53 -18.86 15.54
CA TRP A 438 -1.53 -18.28 14.62
C TRP A 438 -2.92 -18.19 15.25
N ALA A 439 -3.65 -17.15 14.85
CA ALA A 439 -5.02 -16.86 15.24
C ALA A 439 -5.24 -16.95 16.76
N PRO A 440 -4.52 -16.14 17.55
CA PRO A 440 -4.69 -16.17 19.00
C PRO A 440 -6.03 -15.54 19.40
N GLU A 441 -6.78 -16.23 20.24
CA GLU A 441 -7.93 -15.65 20.95
C GLU A 441 -7.86 -15.93 22.44
N ALA A 442 -8.73 -15.29 23.22
CA ALA A 442 -8.78 -15.44 24.67
C ALA A 442 -10.21 -15.49 25.21
N PHE A 443 -10.42 -16.24 26.29
CA PHE A 443 -11.68 -16.26 27.02
C PHE A 443 -11.41 -16.09 28.52
N TYR A 444 -12.16 -15.24 29.22
CA TYR A 444 -12.03 -15.10 30.68
C TYR A 444 -12.91 -16.12 31.41
N ASP A 445 -12.31 -17.07 32.11
CA ASP A 445 -13.02 -18.03 32.95
C ASP A 445 -13.12 -17.52 34.40
N THR A 446 -14.35 -17.35 34.87
CA THR A 446 -14.60 -16.78 36.21
C THR A 446 -14.21 -17.69 37.36
N ASP A 447 -14.24 -19.01 37.16
CA ASP A 447 -13.90 -19.99 38.19
C ASP A 447 -12.38 -20.14 38.34
N LEU A 448 -11.64 -20.05 37.23
CA LEU A 448 -10.17 -19.97 37.23
C LEU A 448 -9.66 -18.59 37.68
N GLY A 449 -10.43 -17.53 37.41
CA GLY A 449 -10.04 -16.15 37.67
C GLY A 449 -8.88 -15.69 36.78
N SER A 450 -8.79 -16.22 35.57
CA SER A 450 -7.76 -15.99 34.56
C SER A 450 -8.34 -16.03 33.15
N TYR A 451 -7.62 -15.43 32.22
CA TYR A 451 -7.83 -15.62 30.79
C TYR A 451 -7.21 -16.94 30.35
N VAL A 452 -7.93 -17.63 29.49
CA VAL A 452 -7.50 -18.81 28.76
C VAL A 452 -7.24 -18.38 27.33
N VAL A 453 -5.97 -18.35 26.92
CA VAL A 453 -5.50 -17.90 25.61
C VAL A 453 -5.15 -19.12 24.78
N TYR A 454 -5.64 -19.19 23.54
CA TYR A 454 -5.46 -20.35 22.67
C TYR A 454 -5.13 -19.94 21.23
N TRP A 455 -4.31 -20.74 20.56
CA TRP A 455 -3.79 -20.47 19.21
C TRP A 455 -3.40 -21.77 18.49
N ALA A 456 -3.24 -21.71 17.18
CA ALA A 456 -2.79 -22.83 16.37
C ALA A 456 -1.26 -22.85 16.22
N SER A 457 -0.66 -24.04 16.33
CA SER A 457 0.78 -24.22 16.12
C SER A 457 1.12 -25.59 15.53
N SER A 458 2.05 -25.62 14.57
CA SER A 458 2.68 -26.86 14.14
C SER A 458 3.77 -27.26 15.13
N LEU A 459 3.70 -28.46 15.73
CA LEU A 459 4.69 -28.92 16.71
C LEU A 459 5.65 -29.96 16.13
N TYR A 460 6.94 -29.78 16.36
CA TYR A 460 8.03 -30.64 15.93
C TYR A 460 8.60 -31.44 17.10
N ASP A 461 9.36 -32.49 16.79
CA ASP A 461 10.07 -33.27 17.81
C ASP A 461 11.22 -32.43 18.38
N GLU A 462 11.49 -32.52 19.69
CA GLU A 462 12.58 -31.79 20.35
C GLU A 462 13.94 -32.03 19.69
N SER A 463 14.15 -33.18 19.04
CA SER A 463 15.37 -33.49 18.31
C SER A 463 15.43 -32.90 16.88
N ASP A 464 14.32 -32.41 16.33
CA ASP A 464 14.23 -31.78 15.00
C ASP A 464 14.31 -30.26 15.13
N THR A 465 15.43 -29.75 15.64
CA THR A 465 15.66 -28.30 15.83
C THR A 465 15.64 -27.48 14.53
N ALA A 466 15.65 -28.14 13.37
CA ALA A 466 15.54 -27.50 12.06
C ALA A 466 14.11 -27.52 11.47
N HIS A 467 13.13 -28.08 12.19
CA HIS A 467 11.72 -28.17 11.81
C HIS A 467 11.51 -28.72 10.37
N THR A 468 12.23 -29.80 10.07
CA THR A 468 12.23 -30.43 8.74
C THR A 468 11.23 -31.58 8.60
N GLY A 469 10.77 -32.12 9.72
CA GLY A 469 9.78 -33.18 9.82
C GLY A 469 8.40 -32.76 9.29
N SER A 470 7.59 -33.74 8.93
CA SER A 470 6.18 -33.49 8.59
C SER A 470 5.34 -33.48 9.85
N THR A 471 4.52 -32.45 10.01
CA THR A 471 3.60 -32.26 11.14
C THR A 471 2.33 -31.56 10.65
N TYR A 472 1.46 -31.16 11.58
CA TYR A 472 0.21 -30.44 11.34
C TYR A 472 -0.10 -29.53 12.54
N HIS A 473 -0.99 -28.56 12.35
CA HIS A 473 -1.38 -27.65 13.43
C HIS A 473 -2.23 -28.35 14.49
N ARG A 474 -1.88 -28.09 15.74
CA ARG A 474 -2.67 -28.40 16.94
C ARG A 474 -3.07 -27.10 17.60
N MET A 475 -4.22 -27.10 18.28
CA MET A 475 -4.58 -25.96 19.11
C MET A 475 -3.87 -26.09 20.45
N LEU A 476 -3.11 -25.06 20.81
CA LEU A 476 -2.47 -24.90 22.11
C LEU A 476 -3.31 -23.97 23.00
N ILE A 477 -3.12 -24.08 24.30
CA ILE A 477 -3.79 -23.25 25.31
C ILE A 477 -2.81 -22.87 26.42
N SER A 478 -2.93 -21.66 26.93
CA SER A 478 -2.16 -21.14 28.06
C SER A 478 -3.05 -20.23 28.92
N GLN A 479 -2.72 -20.08 30.20
CA GLN A 479 -3.45 -19.22 31.12
C GLN A 479 -2.65 -17.97 31.43
N THR A 480 -3.34 -16.82 31.51
CA THR A 480 -2.74 -15.54 31.94
C THR A 480 -3.74 -14.73 32.77
N ARG A 481 -3.25 -13.82 33.61
CA ARG A 481 -4.09 -12.83 34.30
C ARG A 481 -3.90 -11.41 33.80
N ASP A 482 -2.81 -11.14 33.09
CA ASP A 482 -2.32 -9.80 32.79
C ASP A 482 -1.81 -9.64 31.34
N PHE A 483 -1.84 -10.71 30.55
CA PHE A 483 -1.22 -10.79 29.21
C PHE A 483 0.28 -10.39 29.22
N VAL A 484 0.95 -10.58 30.36
CA VAL A 484 2.41 -10.46 30.52
C VAL A 484 2.98 -11.82 30.87
N SER A 485 2.37 -12.47 31.86
CA SER A 485 2.79 -13.76 32.40
C SER A 485 1.85 -14.84 31.91
N PHE A 486 2.39 -15.85 31.22
CA PHE A 486 1.65 -16.96 30.66
C PHE A 486 2.10 -18.26 31.33
N SER A 487 1.17 -19.20 31.55
CA SER A 487 1.55 -20.57 31.91
C SER A 487 2.24 -21.26 30.73
N GLU A 488 2.96 -22.34 31.00
CA GLU A 488 3.45 -23.21 29.93
C GLU A 488 2.26 -23.66 29.05
N PRO A 489 2.39 -23.63 27.71
CA PRO A 489 1.31 -24.01 26.83
C PRO A 489 1.08 -25.52 26.83
N GLU A 490 -0.19 -25.92 26.86
CA GLU A 490 -0.61 -27.32 26.76
C GLU A 490 -1.34 -27.56 25.43
N ILE A 491 -1.36 -28.82 24.97
CA ILE A 491 -2.16 -29.21 23.80
C ILE A 491 -3.64 -29.24 24.20
N TRP A 492 -4.44 -28.39 23.59
CA TRP A 492 -5.89 -28.33 23.79
C TRP A 492 -6.64 -29.22 22.82
N GLN A 493 -6.23 -29.20 21.54
CA GLN A 493 -6.82 -30.04 20.49
C GLN A 493 -5.74 -30.74 19.68
N ASP A 494 -5.78 -32.08 19.67
CA ASP A 494 -5.03 -32.92 18.75
C ASP A 494 -5.93 -34.05 18.23
N ALA A 495 -6.48 -33.84 17.03
CA ALA A 495 -7.31 -34.81 16.35
C ALA A 495 -6.51 -35.75 15.41
N GLY A 496 -5.17 -35.70 15.45
CA GLY A 496 -4.32 -36.41 14.49
C GLY A 496 -4.26 -35.75 13.11
N MET A 497 -4.76 -34.52 12.99
CA MET A 497 -4.93 -33.75 11.75
C MET A 497 -4.97 -32.25 12.09
N SER A 498 -4.74 -31.41 11.07
CA SER A 498 -4.63 -29.96 11.24
C SER A 498 -5.96 -29.34 11.69
N ARG A 499 -5.93 -28.58 12.79
CA ARG A 499 -7.01 -27.69 13.25
C ARG A 499 -6.44 -26.30 13.50
N ILE A 500 -7.15 -25.28 13.06
CA ILE A 500 -6.77 -23.86 13.20
C ILE A 500 -7.99 -23.01 13.55
N ASP A 501 -7.77 -21.72 13.82
CA ASP A 501 -8.80 -20.69 13.94
C ASP A 501 -9.96 -21.11 14.84
N SER A 502 -9.70 -21.16 16.15
CA SER A 502 -10.76 -21.46 17.11
C SER A 502 -11.32 -20.18 17.71
N THR A 503 -12.62 -20.20 18.01
CA THR A 503 -13.28 -19.18 18.84
C THR A 503 -14.22 -19.82 19.84
N VAL A 504 -14.39 -19.19 21.01
CA VAL A 504 -15.17 -19.73 22.14
C VAL A 504 -16.22 -18.72 22.61
N ILE A 505 -17.44 -19.22 22.82
CA ILE A 505 -18.53 -18.47 23.45
C ILE A 505 -19.16 -19.30 24.57
N TYR A 506 -19.52 -18.65 25.67
CA TYR A 506 -20.21 -19.27 26.80
C TYR A 506 -21.68 -18.91 26.81
N ALA A 507 -22.56 -19.91 26.84
CA ALA A 507 -24.00 -19.71 26.88
C ALA A 507 -24.68 -20.78 27.74
N ASP A 508 -25.62 -20.33 28.58
CA ASP A 508 -26.50 -21.19 29.38
C ASP A 508 -25.80 -22.28 30.22
N GLY A 509 -24.58 -22.00 30.69
CA GLY A 509 -23.81 -22.93 31.52
C GLY A 509 -22.78 -23.77 30.76
N THR A 510 -22.68 -23.62 29.43
CA THR A 510 -21.89 -24.48 28.56
C THR A 510 -20.99 -23.65 27.66
N TYR A 511 -19.75 -24.12 27.47
CA TYR A 511 -18.82 -23.60 26.49
C TYR A 511 -19.11 -24.18 25.11
N TYR A 512 -19.15 -23.33 24.10
CA TYR A 512 -19.21 -23.71 22.70
C TYR A 512 -17.95 -23.22 22.01
N ARG A 513 -17.29 -24.07 21.25
CA ARG A 513 -16.16 -23.67 20.41
C ARG A 513 -16.43 -23.97 18.95
N PHE A 514 -15.94 -23.09 18.10
CA PHE A 514 -15.96 -23.22 16.66
C PHE A 514 -14.53 -23.27 16.17
N THR A 515 -14.18 -24.29 15.40
CA THR A 515 -12.80 -24.51 14.97
C THR A 515 -12.77 -24.87 13.49
N LYS A 516 -11.82 -24.33 12.73
CA LYS A 516 -11.58 -24.78 11.35
C LYS A 516 -10.90 -26.14 11.36
N ASP A 517 -11.59 -27.15 10.82
CA ASP A 517 -11.01 -28.46 10.54
C ASP A 517 -10.44 -28.47 9.11
N GLU A 518 -9.11 -28.42 9.00
CA GLU A 518 -8.41 -28.41 7.72
C GLU A 518 -8.34 -29.80 7.07
N GLY A 519 -8.39 -30.88 7.87
CA GLY A 519 -8.05 -32.21 7.37
C GLY A 519 -9.23 -33.01 6.81
N ALA A 520 -10.48 -32.58 7.01
CA ALA A 520 -11.75 -33.21 6.58
C ALA A 520 -11.97 -34.70 6.98
N SER A 521 -10.98 -35.31 7.61
CA SER A 521 -10.83 -36.75 7.84
C SER A 521 -11.49 -37.14 9.16
N GLY A 522 -12.81 -37.24 9.16
CA GLY A 522 -13.59 -37.65 10.34
C GLY A 522 -14.88 -36.85 10.51
N THR A 523 -14.87 -35.61 10.03
CA THR A 523 -15.98 -34.63 10.05
C THR A 523 -16.68 -34.52 8.70
N GLY A 524 -15.99 -34.86 7.60
CA GLY A 524 -16.57 -35.02 6.26
C GLY A 524 -16.35 -33.87 5.28
N CYS A 525 -15.78 -32.76 5.73
CA CYS A 525 -15.52 -31.54 4.97
C CYS A 525 -14.36 -30.74 5.61
N SER A 526 -13.66 -29.92 4.82
CA SER A 526 -12.66 -28.97 5.34
C SER A 526 -13.36 -27.65 5.65
N ASP A 527 -13.87 -27.52 6.87
CA ASP A 527 -14.82 -26.47 7.24
C ASP A 527 -14.91 -26.27 8.76
N ILE A 528 -15.73 -25.32 9.21
CA ILE A 528 -15.96 -25.09 10.64
C ILE A 528 -16.77 -26.23 11.26
N ILE A 529 -16.30 -26.70 12.41
CA ILE A 529 -17.03 -27.60 13.32
C ILE A 529 -17.45 -26.85 14.58
N GLN A 530 -18.55 -27.27 15.18
CA GLN A 530 -19.01 -26.77 16.46
C GLN A 530 -18.97 -27.89 17.50
N GLU A 531 -18.36 -27.59 18.65
CA GLU A 531 -18.21 -28.50 19.77
C GLU A 531 -18.68 -27.84 21.07
N SER A 532 -19.09 -28.62 22.08
CA SER A 532 -19.48 -28.12 23.40
C SER A 532 -18.82 -28.84 24.56
N SER A 533 -18.55 -28.13 25.66
CA SER A 533 -18.02 -28.67 26.92
C SER A 533 -18.56 -27.91 28.13
N ASP A 534 -18.54 -28.56 29.30
CA ASP A 534 -18.83 -27.90 30.59
C ASP A 534 -17.55 -27.26 31.20
N ASP A 535 -16.37 -27.57 30.66
CA ASP A 535 -15.06 -27.05 31.09
C ASP A 535 -14.22 -26.62 29.87
N ILE A 536 -13.77 -25.37 29.85
CA ILE A 536 -12.97 -24.83 28.75
C ILE A 536 -11.59 -25.50 28.63
N LEU A 537 -11.04 -26.00 29.75
CA LEU A 537 -9.74 -26.66 29.79
C LEU A 537 -9.79 -28.12 29.33
N ASP A 538 -10.97 -28.68 29.08
CA ASP A 538 -11.09 -30.04 28.57
C ASP A 538 -10.30 -30.19 27.26
N THR A 539 -9.49 -31.25 27.18
CA THR A 539 -8.84 -31.66 25.94
C THR A 539 -9.88 -32.27 24.98
N LEU A 540 -9.48 -32.60 23.74
CA LEU A 540 -10.38 -33.09 22.68
C LEU A 540 -11.47 -34.08 23.13
N ASP A 541 -11.17 -35.05 24.00
CA ASP A 541 -12.12 -36.09 24.45
C ASP A 541 -13.24 -35.58 25.37
N GLY A 542 -13.06 -34.43 26.02
CA GLY A 542 -14.08 -33.79 26.88
C GLY A 542 -15.11 -32.99 26.09
N TRP A 543 -14.80 -32.63 24.85
CA TRP A 543 -15.69 -31.87 23.97
C TRP A 543 -16.61 -32.78 23.16
N THR A 544 -17.88 -32.40 23.06
CA THR A 544 -18.89 -33.09 22.26
C THR A 544 -19.14 -32.34 20.95
N ILE A 545 -18.92 -32.98 19.80
CA ILE A 545 -19.28 -32.42 18.48
C ILE A 545 -20.81 -32.28 18.39
N LEU A 546 -21.27 -31.08 18.04
CA LEU A 546 -22.67 -30.74 17.82
C LEU A 546 -22.99 -30.58 16.34
N ASP A 547 -22.11 -29.93 15.58
CA ASP A 547 -22.31 -29.63 14.16
C ASP A 547 -20.98 -29.69 13.40
N THR A 548 -21.05 -29.96 12.10
CA THR A 548 -19.89 -30.07 11.19
C THR A 548 -20.28 -29.52 9.83
N CYS A 549 -19.33 -28.98 9.07
CA CYS A 549 -19.61 -28.45 7.72
C CYS A 549 -20.51 -27.22 7.73
N ILE A 550 -20.37 -26.37 8.76
CA ILE A 550 -21.25 -25.24 9.01
C ILE A 550 -21.34 -24.29 7.81
N GLY A 551 -20.20 -23.95 7.19
CA GLY A 551 -20.19 -23.09 6.01
C GLY A 551 -20.87 -23.77 4.81
N ALA A 552 -20.49 -25.01 4.53
CA ALA A 552 -21.02 -25.80 3.43
C ALA A 552 -22.54 -26.00 3.53
N ASP A 553 -23.05 -26.29 4.72
CA ASP A 553 -24.47 -26.46 4.99
C ASP A 553 -25.23 -25.11 4.93
N ALA A 554 -24.56 -23.99 5.22
CA ALA A 554 -25.06 -22.64 4.98
C ALA A 554 -24.99 -22.20 3.50
N GLY A 555 -24.43 -23.03 2.61
CA GLY A 555 -24.41 -22.81 1.16
C GLY A 555 -23.11 -22.21 0.61
N THR A 556 -22.02 -22.20 1.38
CA THR A 556 -20.69 -21.78 0.92
C THR A 556 -19.87 -22.99 0.44
N SER A 557 -18.68 -22.77 -0.15
CA SER A 557 -17.80 -23.87 -0.55
C SER A 557 -16.92 -24.40 0.59
N ALA A 558 -16.37 -23.49 1.39
CA ALA A 558 -15.58 -23.73 2.60
C ALA A 558 -15.35 -22.37 3.27
N VAL A 559 -15.34 -22.32 4.60
CA VAL A 559 -15.03 -21.08 5.34
C VAL A 559 -13.97 -21.31 6.42
N GLU A 560 -13.33 -20.25 6.91
CA GLU A 560 -12.36 -20.26 8.02
C GLU A 560 -12.47 -19.00 8.90
N GLY A 561 -11.54 -18.80 9.84
CA GLY A 561 -11.48 -17.60 10.67
C GLY A 561 -12.78 -17.24 11.43
N PRO A 562 -13.40 -18.17 12.17
CA PRO A 562 -14.66 -17.91 12.84
C PRO A 562 -14.50 -16.92 13.99
N THR A 563 -15.45 -15.99 14.15
CA THR A 563 -15.66 -15.25 15.41
C THR A 563 -17.12 -15.38 15.85
N ALA A 564 -17.33 -15.79 17.10
CA ALA A 564 -18.65 -16.11 17.63
C ALA A 564 -19.07 -15.09 18.69
N PHE A 565 -20.27 -14.52 18.56
CA PHE A 565 -20.82 -13.61 19.55
C PHE A 565 -22.34 -13.70 19.63
N LYS A 566 -22.89 -13.29 20.77
CA LYS A 566 -24.33 -13.18 20.99
C LYS A 566 -24.78 -11.74 20.71
N SER A 567 -25.94 -11.57 20.09
CA SER A 567 -26.55 -10.25 19.92
C SER A 567 -26.74 -9.54 21.26
N ASN A 568 -26.47 -8.25 21.30
CA ASN A 568 -26.81 -7.35 22.39
C ASN A 568 -28.32 -7.42 22.72
N PRO A 569 -28.70 -7.11 23.98
CA PRO A 569 -30.10 -6.84 24.30
C PRO A 569 -30.67 -5.79 23.34
N ALA A 570 -31.88 -6.05 22.82
CA ALA A 570 -32.57 -5.15 21.89
C ALA A 570 -31.81 -4.85 20.56
N ASP A 571 -30.94 -5.76 20.11
CA ASP A 571 -30.43 -5.74 18.74
C ASP A 571 -31.59 -5.72 17.72
N VAL A 572 -31.46 -4.91 16.67
CA VAL A 572 -32.52 -4.72 15.68
C VAL A 572 -32.87 -5.99 14.90
N ASN A 573 -31.95 -6.94 14.82
CA ASN A 573 -32.12 -8.23 14.16
C ASN A 573 -32.65 -9.32 15.11
N GLY A 574 -32.93 -8.97 16.37
CA GLY A 574 -33.46 -9.87 17.38
C GLY A 574 -32.39 -10.61 18.17
N ASN A 575 -32.83 -11.50 19.07
CA ASN A 575 -31.94 -12.25 19.95
C ASN A 575 -31.40 -13.50 19.23
N LYS A 576 -30.20 -13.38 18.66
CA LYS A 576 -29.52 -14.42 17.87
C LYS A 576 -28.08 -14.63 18.33
N TYR A 577 -27.49 -15.70 17.83
CA TYR A 577 -26.06 -15.96 17.83
C TYR A 577 -25.50 -15.73 16.44
N TYR A 578 -24.34 -15.09 16.36
CA TYR A 578 -23.64 -14.83 15.12
C TYR A 578 -22.31 -15.57 15.10
N LEU A 579 -21.93 -16.02 13.91
CA LEU A 579 -20.65 -16.62 13.60
C LEU A 579 -20.15 -15.99 12.30
N PHE A 580 -19.25 -15.01 12.38
CA PHE A 580 -18.69 -14.43 11.17
C PHE A 580 -17.50 -15.28 10.72
N VAL A 581 -17.38 -15.51 9.41
CA VAL A 581 -16.44 -16.48 8.82
C VAL A 581 -15.90 -15.97 7.48
N ASP A 582 -14.67 -16.32 7.13
CA ASP A 582 -14.04 -15.97 5.85
C ASP A 582 -14.37 -17.01 4.76
N GLU A 583 -15.04 -16.59 3.69
CA GLU A 583 -15.41 -17.45 2.56
C GLU A 583 -14.30 -17.57 1.52
N TYR A 584 -13.68 -18.77 1.45
CA TYR A 584 -12.63 -19.09 0.49
C TYR A 584 -13.06 -18.87 -0.96
N GLY A 585 -12.38 -17.94 -1.65
CA GLY A 585 -12.64 -17.64 -3.07
C GLY A 585 -14.03 -17.06 -3.36
N GLY A 586 -14.78 -16.70 -2.30
CA GLY A 586 -16.13 -16.16 -2.36
C GLY A 586 -16.17 -14.66 -2.03
N ARG A 587 -17.19 -14.25 -1.26
CA ARG A 587 -17.52 -12.85 -0.98
C ARG A 587 -16.59 -12.16 0.02
N GLY A 588 -15.67 -12.90 0.65
CA GLY A 588 -14.89 -12.43 1.80
C GLY A 588 -15.54 -12.83 3.12
N TYR A 589 -15.38 -12.01 4.16
CA TYR A 589 -16.00 -12.26 5.46
C TYR A 589 -17.53 -12.14 5.38
N ILE A 590 -18.24 -13.10 5.96
CA ILE A 590 -19.71 -13.15 5.94
C ILE A 590 -20.28 -13.49 7.32
N PRO A 591 -21.47 -12.98 7.68
CA PRO A 591 -22.14 -13.31 8.92
C PRO A 591 -23.07 -14.52 8.76
N LEU A 592 -22.81 -15.59 9.51
CA LEU A 592 -23.79 -16.66 9.75
C LEU A 592 -24.58 -16.36 11.03
N GLU A 593 -25.85 -16.77 11.07
CA GLU A 593 -26.72 -16.58 12.22
C GLU A 593 -27.47 -17.86 12.62
N ALA A 594 -27.74 -18.00 13.92
CA ALA A 594 -28.52 -19.08 14.52
C ALA A 594 -29.38 -18.55 15.69
N GLU A 595 -30.58 -19.10 15.86
CA GLU A 595 -31.50 -18.74 16.96
C GLU A 595 -31.14 -19.44 18.29
N ASP A 596 -30.57 -20.64 18.20
CA ASP A 596 -30.20 -21.48 19.34
C ASP A 596 -28.82 -22.09 19.08
N ILE A 597 -27.84 -21.65 19.86
CA ILE A 597 -26.46 -22.10 19.72
C ILE A 597 -26.33 -23.62 19.93
N ALA A 598 -27.16 -24.26 20.77
CA ALA A 598 -27.06 -25.70 21.02
C ALA A 598 -27.64 -26.55 19.88
N ALA A 599 -28.58 -26.00 19.11
CA ALA A 599 -29.23 -26.69 18.02
C ALA A 599 -28.49 -26.57 16.68
N GLY A 600 -27.60 -25.58 16.54
CA GLY A 600 -26.90 -25.26 15.29
C GLY A 600 -27.86 -24.74 14.22
N GLY A 601 -27.64 -25.14 12.97
CA GLY A 601 -28.50 -24.72 11.84
C GLY A 601 -28.18 -23.32 11.32
N TRP A 602 -26.89 -22.97 11.33
CA TRP A 602 -26.34 -21.72 10.85
C TRP A 602 -26.75 -21.41 9.41
N GLN A 603 -27.18 -20.17 9.18
CA GLN A 603 -27.51 -19.68 7.84
C GLN A 603 -26.82 -18.35 7.58
N VAL A 604 -26.45 -18.10 6.32
CA VAL A 604 -25.96 -16.78 5.92
C VAL A 604 -27.07 -15.76 6.12
N SER A 605 -26.76 -14.64 6.76
CA SER A 605 -27.73 -13.55 6.98
C SER A 605 -28.23 -13.00 5.64
N ASP A 606 -29.54 -12.76 5.51
CA ASP A 606 -30.18 -12.32 4.26
C ASP A 606 -29.65 -10.96 3.74
N SER A 607 -29.21 -10.08 4.66
CA SER A 607 -28.69 -8.76 4.35
C SER A 607 -27.70 -8.32 5.42
N TYR A 608 -26.54 -7.81 5.00
CA TYR A 608 -25.50 -7.28 5.86
C TYR A 608 -24.62 -6.31 5.07
N SER A 609 -23.99 -5.38 5.77
CA SER A 609 -22.97 -4.47 5.26
C SER A 609 -21.76 -4.56 6.18
N LEU A 610 -20.68 -5.17 5.69
CA LEU A 610 -19.40 -5.26 6.39
C LEU A 610 -18.40 -4.28 5.78
N PRO A 611 -17.25 -4.03 6.45
CA PRO A 611 -16.12 -3.34 5.84
C PRO A 611 -15.73 -3.87 4.45
N SER A 612 -14.94 -3.11 3.71
CA SER A 612 -14.63 -3.37 2.30
C SER A 612 -13.90 -4.69 2.03
N SER A 613 -12.98 -5.09 2.92
CA SER A 613 -12.23 -6.35 2.81
C SER A 613 -11.81 -6.91 4.17
N PRO A 614 -12.72 -7.08 5.15
CA PRO A 614 -12.36 -7.65 6.43
C PRO A 614 -11.95 -9.10 6.27
N ARG A 615 -10.97 -9.50 7.06
CA ARG A 615 -10.48 -10.87 7.21
C ARG A 615 -10.38 -11.16 8.69
N HIS A 616 -10.74 -12.39 9.05
CA HIS A 616 -10.55 -13.06 10.33
C HIS A 616 -10.23 -12.08 11.48
N GLY A 617 -11.27 -11.65 12.19
CA GLY A 617 -11.22 -10.60 13.21
C GLY A 617 -12.24 -10.85 14.31
N THR A 618 -12.47 -9.87 15.19
CA THR A 618 -13.30 -10.08 16.39
C THR A 618 -14.30 -8.96 16.62
N VAL A 619 -15.54 -9.34 16.95
CA VAL A 619 -16.63 -8.43 17.30
C VAL A 619 -16.76 -8.32 18.82
N LEU A 620 -16.78 -7.08 19.33
CA LEU A 620 -16.91 -6.75 20.74
C LEU A 620 -18.17 -5.90 21.00
N PRO A 621 -19.08 -6.34 21.90
CA PRO A 621 -20.13 -5.49 22.44
C PRO A 621 -19.61 -4.25 23.18
N ILE A 622 -20.16 -3.08 22.84
CA ILE A 622 -19.79 -1.80 23.44
C ILE A 622 -21.02 -1.01 23.89
N THR A 623 -20.82 -0.16 24.89
CA THR A 623 -21.84 0.76 25.41
C THR A 623 -22.05 1.95 24.45
N ALA A 624 -23.15 2.68 24.63
CA ALA A 624 -23.42 3.89 23.84
C ALA A 624 -22.34 4.97 24.02
N ASP A 625 -21.80 5.12 25.23
CA ASP A 625 -20.75 6.10 25.54
C ASP A 625 -19.41 5.73 24.88
N GLU A 626 -19.06 4.44 24.87
CA GLU A 626 -17.89 3.94 24.15
C GLU A 626 -18.06 4.08 22.64
N TRP A 627 -19.22 3.73 22.09
CA TRP A 627 -19.52 3.92 20.67
C TRP A 627 -19.42 5.39 20.26
N SER A 628 -20.02 6.30 21.03
CA SER A 628 -19.95 7.74 20.77
C SER A 628 -18.52 8.28 20.88
N SER A 629 -17.73 7.75 21.81
CA SER A 629 -16.34 8.15 21.98
C SER A 629 -15.47 7.62 20.84
N LEU A 630 -15.62 6.34 20.49
CA LEU A 630 -14.87 5.67 19.44
C LEU A 630 -15.14 6.32 18.08
N THR A 631 -16.41 6.46 17.69
CA THR A 631 -16.79 7.13 16.44
C THR A 631 -16.35 8.60 16.44
N GLY A 632 -16.62 9.35 17.52
CA GLY A 632 -16.30 10.77 17.59
C GLY A 632 -14.80 11.11 17.67
N ALA A 633 -13.99 10.31 18.36
CA ALA A 633 -12.55 10.53 18.51
C ALA A 633 -11.80 10.14 17.23
N LEU A 634 -12.20 9.06 16.56
CA LEU A 634 -11.56 8.62 15.32
C LEU A 634 -11.86 9.55 14.15
N THR A 635 -13.06 10.13 14.09
CA THR A 635 -13.35 11.26 13.18
C THR A 635 -12.53 12.52 13.53
N LYS A 636 -12.02 12.69 14.76
CA LYS A 636 -11.12 13.80 15.13
C LYS A 636 -9.64 13.50 14.91
N ARG A 637 -9.21 12.24 15.04
CA ARG A 637 -7.84 11.78 14.68
C ARG A 637 -7.57 12.00 13.19
N GLN A 638 -8.61 11.91 12.37
CA GLN A 638 -8.67 12.23 10.94
C GLN A 638 -8.03 13.59 10.58
N THR A 639 -8.23 14.63 11.39
CA THR A 639 -7.69 15.98 11.11
C THR A 639 -6.24 16.18 11.55
N ALA A 640 -5.74 15.40 12.51
CA ALA A 640 -4.43 15.65 13.12
C ALA A 640 -3.27 14.83 12.51
N SER A 641 -3.54 13.68 11.89
CA SER A 641 -2.47 12.86 11.27
C SER A 641 -2.32 13.02 9.76
N ARG A 642 -3.38 13.45 9.05
CA ARG A 642 -3.37 13.55 7.57
C ARG A 642 -3.04 14.94 7.04
N GLU A 643 -3.35 16.00 7.79
CA GLU A 643 -3.02 17.37 7.41
C GLU A 643 -1.56 17.68 7.76
N LEU A 644 -0.80 18.21 6.80
CA LEU A 644 0.50 18.82 7.02
C LEU A 644 0.35 20.18 7.72
N LEU A 645 -0.61 20.98 7.25
CA LEU A 645 -0.96 22.28 7.83
C LEU A 645 -2.37 22.68 7.38
N ARG A 646 -3.00 23.56 8.16
CA ARG A 646 -4.26 24.23 7.80
C ARG A 646 -4.28 25.67 8.28
N TYR A 647 -4.58 26.59 7.38
CA TYR A 647 -4.87 27.99 7.70
C TYR A 647 -6.33 28.33 7.40
N ASP A 648 -7.04 28.75 8.43
CA ASP A 648 -8.33 29.46 8.36
C ASP A 648 -8.12 31.00 8.33
N PHE A 649 -6.86 31.42 8.16
CA PHE A 649 -6.40 32.80 8.18
C PHE A 649 -6.69 33.54 9.49
N SER A 650 -6.74 32.82 10.61
CA SER A 650 -6.57 33.42 11.93
C SER A 650 -5.12 33.90 12.14
N VAL A 651 -4.96 35.07 12.77
CA VAL A 651 -3.64 35.71 12.96
C VAL A 651 -3.30 35.83 14.44
N SER A 652 -2.08 35.39 14.80
CA SER A 652 -1.47 35.62 16.11
C SER A 652 -0.04 36.08 15.93
N ASP A 653 0.37 37.13 16.64
CA ASP A 653 1.75 37.68 16.61
C ASP A 653 2.32 37.95 15.20
N GLY A 654 1.46 38.30 14.24
CA GLY A 654 1.87 38.57 12.85
C GLY A 654 2.07 37.33 11.99
N GLN A 655 1.64 36.15 12.47
CA GLN A 655 1.68 34.88 11.77
C GLN A 655 0.27 34.33 11.55
N LEU A 656 0.07 33.59 10.46
CA LEU A 656 -1.07 32.71 10.28
C LEU A 656 -0.92 31.51 11.22
N VAL A 657 -1.94 31.27 12.04
CA VAL A 657 -1.96 30.14 12.98
C VAL A 657 -2.30 28.86 12.22
N ASP A 658 -1.54 27.81 12.52
CA ASP A 658 -1.77 26.48 11.96
C ASP A 658 -2.80 25.76 12.83
N MET A 659 -3.87 25.31 12.20
CA MET A 659 -5.02 24.68 12.83
C MET A 659 -4.95 23.15 12.78
N SER A 660 -3.98 22.55 12.07
CA SER A 660 -3.84 21.09 11.99
C SER A 660 -3.28 20.48 13.29
N GLY A 661 -2.60 21.30 14.10
CA GLY A 661 -1.92 20.86 15.33
C GLY A 661 -0.43 20.52 15.13
N ASN A 662 0.15 20.76 13.95
CA ASN A 662 1.56 20.49 13.66
C ASN A 662 2.48 21.69 13.89
N GLU A 663 1.94 22.80 14.40
CA GLU A 663 2.67 24.05 14.67
C GLU A 663 3.37 24.66 13.44
N ASN A 664 2.90 24.34 12.23
CA ASN A 664 3.44 24.85 10.97
C ASN A 664 2.92 26.26 10.67
N HIS A 665 3.22 27.24 11.53
CA HIS A 665 2.75 28.63 11.40
C HIS A 665 3.35 29.36 10.18
N GLY A 666 2.52 30.12 9.46
CA GLY A 666 2.94 30.91 8.30
C GLY A 666 3.29 32.34 8.70
N THR A 667 4.40 32.90 8.21
CA THR A 667 4.82 34.26 8.55
C THR A 667 4.35 35.26 7.50
N ILE A 668 3.57 36.26 7.91
CA ILE A 668 3.08 37.30 6.99
C ILE A 668 4.22 38.28 6.69
N GLN A 669 4.39 38.60 5.40
CA GLN A 669 5.34 39.58 4.87
C GLN A 669 4.56 40.72 4.21
N GLY A 670 5.12 41.94 4.24
CA GLY A 670 4.45 43.15 3.73
C GLY A 670 3.53 43.81 4.78
N ASP A 671 2.53 44.54 4.30
CA ASP A 671 1.49 45.17 5.13
C ASP A 671 0.08 44.57 4.92
N ALA A 672 0.05 43.36 4.38
CA ALA A 672 -1.13 42.53 4.15
C ALA A 672 -2.09 42.55 5.34
N THR A 673 -3.37 42.75 5.03
CA THR A 673 -4.43 42.85 6.04
C THR A 673 -5.27 41.59 6.09
N VAL A 674 -5.55 41.11 7.31
CA VAL A 674 -6.47 40.01 7.56
C VAL A 674 -7.70 40.53 8.31
N SER A 675 -8.88 40.35 7.74
CA SER A 675 -10.16 40.75 8.32
C SER A 675 -11.19 39.65 8.13
N ASP A 676 -11.88 39.26 9.20
CA ASP A 676 -12.92 38.23 9.20
C ASP A 676 -12.48 36.91 8.52
N GLY A 677 -11.24 36.47 8.75
CA GLY A 677 -10.67 35.25 8.17
C GLY A 677 -10.29 35.38 6.69
N VAL A 678 -10.22 36.60 6.15
CA VAL A 678 -9.82 36.85 4.76
C VAL A 678 -8.55 37.72 4.73
N MET A 679 -7.50 37.21 4.12
CA MET A 679 -6.26 37.94 3.85
C MET A 679 -6.31 38.59 2.46
N THR A 680 -5.91 39.86 2.37
CA THR A 680 -5.82 40.60 1.10
C THR A 680 -4.36 40.82 0.74
N PHE A 681 -4.01 40.54 -0.53
CA PHE A 681 -2.70 40.75 -1.13
C PHE A 681 -2.78 41.91 -2.13
N ASP A 682 -1.90 42.90 -2.00
CA ASP A 682 -1.93 44.13 -2.80
C ASP A 682 -1.10 44.07 -4.11
N GLY A 683 -0.28 43.02 -4.28
CA GLY A 683 0.63 42.84 -5.42
C GLY A 683 1.95 43.61 -5.36
N SER A 684 2.26 44.28 -4.25
CA SER A 684 3.47 45.10 -4.07
C SER A 684 4.55 44.40 -3.27
N ASP A 685 4.26 44.02 -2.03
CA ASP A 685 5.19 43.33 -1.11
C ASP A 685 4.54 42.26 -0.21
N ASP A 686 3.22 42.05 -0.36
CA ASP A 686 2.43 41.11 0.43
C ASP A 686 2.62 39.65 0.00
N TYR A 687 2.98 38.78 0.95
CA TYR A 687 2.95 37.31 0.81
C TYR A 687 3.02 36.61 2.18
N VAL A 688 2.83 35.29 2.21
CA VAL A 688 3.06 34.47 3.42
C VAL A 688 4.24 33.55 3.17
N ASP A 689 5.20 33.54 4.10
CA ASP A 689 6.33 32.62 4.15
C ASP A 689 5.93 31.36 4.93
N LEU A 690 6.04 30.19 4.31
CA LEU A 690 5.67 28.91 4.91
C LEU A 690 6.90 28.25 5.57
N PRO A 691 6.69 27.37 6.56
CA PRO A 691 7.79 26.61 7.18
C PRO A 691 8.63 25.83 6.15
N GLU A 692 9.89 25.61 6.50
CA GLU A 692 10.82 24.81 5.68
C GLU A 692 10.47 23.31 5.73
N ASN A 693 10.92 22.56 4.71
CA ASN A 693 10.84 21.10 4.61
C ASN A 693 9.44 20.47 4.70
N LEU A 694 8.38 21.18 4.28
CA LEU A 694 7.00 20.68 4.32
C LEU A 694 6.78 19.38 3.55
N LEU A 695 7.61 19.07 2.55
CA LEU A 695 7.40 17.94 1.62
C LEU A 695 8.37 16.75 1.82
N ALA A 696 9.25 16.79 2.83
CA ALA A 696 10.40 15.89 2.94
C ALA A 696 10.06 14.39 2.89
N ASP A 697 8.87 13.99 3.37
CA ASP A 697 8.40 12.60 3.43
C ASP A 697 7.01 12.44 2.77
N THR A 698 6.77 13.17 1.67
CA THR A 698 5.45 13.19 1.00
C THR A 698 5.55 12.65 -0.42
N THR A 699 4.96 11.49 -0.67
CA THR A 699 4.80 10.93 -2.03
C THR A 699 3.44 11.29 -2.62
N ASP A 700 2.39 11.18 -1.80
CA ASP A 700 1.04 11.59 -2.16
C ASP A 700 0.70 12.91 -1.47
N ILE A 701 0.06 13.83 -2.18
CA ILE A 701 -0.26 15.16 -1.63
C ILE A 701 -1.62 15.65 -2.08
N THR A 702 -2.26 16.42 -1.20
CA THR A 702 -3.32 17.34 -1.60
C THR A 702 -2.97 18.75 -1.17
N VAL A 703 -3.16 19.72 -2.06
CA VAL A 703 -3.08 21.15 -1.73
C VAL A 703 -4.43 21.80 -2.04
N GLU A 704 -5.07 22.33 -1.01
CA GLU A 704 -6.38 22.99 -1.05
C GLU A 704 -6.21 24.50 -0.84
N CYS A 705 -6.90 25.32 -1.62
CA CYS A 705 -7.06 26.75 -1.31
C CYS A 705 -8.41 27.33 -1.73
N GLU A 706 -8.86 28.37 -1.03
CA GLU A 706 -9.91 29.26 -1.51
C GLU A 706 -9.33 30.64 -1.80
N VAL A 707 -9.47 31.09 -3.05
CA VAL A 707 -8.84 32.32 -3.55
C VAL A 707 -9.82 33.13 -4.41
N LEU A 708 -9.72 34.45 -4.30
CA LEU A 708 -10.31 35.41 -5.24
C LEU A 708 -9.16 36.16 -5.90
N ILE A 709 -9.05 36.06 -7.23
CA ILE A 709 -7.99 36.77 -7.98
C ILE A 709 -8.57 38.05 -8.57
N ASP A 710 -7.92 39.19 -8.34
CA ASP A 710 -8.41 40.48 -8.80
C ASP A 710 -8.34 40.60 -10.34
N SER A 711 -9.19 41.44 -10.91
CA SER A 711 -9.15 41.81 -12.32
C SER A 711 -7.85 42.50 -12.76
N ASP A 712 -7.12 43.12 -11.83
CA ASP A 712 -5.88 43.84 -12.09
C ASP A 712 -4.63 42.93 -12.02
N GLN A 713 -4.78 41.64 -11.72
CA GLN A 713 -3.65 40.69 -11.67
C GLN A 713 -2.90 40.63 -13.01
N SER A 714 -1.57 40.80 -12.95
CA SER A 714 -0.67 40.66 -14.10
C SER A 714 0.08 39.32 -14.06
N THR A 715 0.38 38.75 -15.23
CA THR A 715 1.10 37.47 -15.39
C THR A 715 2.60 37.65 -15.65
N PRO A 716 3.48 36.73 -15.23
CA PRO A 716 3.22 35.53 -14.41
C PRO A 716 3.09 35.86 -12.92
N TYR A 717 2.39 35.00 -12.18
CA TYR A 717 2.29 34.98 -10.71
C TYR A 717 1.88 33.57 -10.26
N PHE A 718 2.17 33.23 -9.00
CA PHE A 718 1.69 32.02 -8.35
C PHE A 718 0.65 32.36 -7.29
N ILE A 719 -0.39 31.52 -7.19
CA ILE A 719 -1.36 31.56 -6.10
C ILE A 719 -0.65 31.03 -4.84
N TRP A 720 0.00 29.89 -4.96
CA TRP A 720 0.89 29.32 -3.95
C TRP A 720 2.02 28.56 -4.64
N GLY A 721 3.14 28.39 -3.93
CA GLY A 721 4.28 27.62 -4.37
C GLY A 721 5.06 27.04 -3.21
N ILE A 722 5.53 25.80 -3.29
CA ILE A 722 6.28 25.11 -2.25
C ILE A 722 7.54 24.56 -2.90
N GLY A 723 8.73 24.91 -2.41
CA GLY A 723 9.96 24.49 -3.06
C GLY A 723 11.19 25.29 -2.67
N ASN A 724 12.01 25.59 -3.67
CA ASN A 724 13.35 26.13 -3.53
C ASN A 724 13.66 27.20 -4.58
N THR A 725 14.62 28.07 -4.25
CA THR A 725 15.15 29.11 -5.14
C THR A 725 16.67 29.02 -5.21
N VAL A 726 17.22 29.06 -6.42
CA VAL A 726 18.67 29.16 -6.69
C VAL A 726 18.92 30.38 -7.58
N SER A 727 19.73 31.33 -7.09
CA SER A 727 20.04 32.58 -7.81
C SER A 727 18.78 33.29 -8.34
N ASP A 728 17.83 33.54 -7.43
CA ASP A 728 16.58 34.26 -7.70
C ASP A 728 15.60 33.55 -8.67
N SER A 729 15.90 32.31 -9.06
CA SER A 729 15.10 31.45 -9.94
C SER A 729 14.60 30.22 -9.20
N GLY A 730 13.37 29.78 -9.46
CA GLY A 730 12.85 28.52 -8.92
C GLY A 730 13.70 27.32 -9.35
N TYR A 731 13.99 26.41 -8.42
CA TYR A 731 14.74 25.18 -8.67
C TYR A 731 14.28 24.07 -7.72
N GLY A 732 13.43 23.14 -8.17
CA GLY A 732 12.75 22.17 -7.31
C GLY A 732 11.53 22.81 -6.65
N TYR A 733 10.33 22.60 -7.18
CA TYR A 733 9.10 23.20 -6.66
C TYR A 733 7.82 22.56 -7.18
N ILE A 734 6.72 22.78 -6.45
CA ILE A 734 5.34 22.59 -6.89
C ILE A 734 4.55 23.89 -6.73
N PHE A 735 3.72 24.27 -7.71
CA PHE A 735 2.95 25.52 -7.66
C PHE A 735 1.61 25.43 -8.38
N THR A 736 0.70 26.35 -8.04
CA THR A 736 -0.54 26.57 -8.79
C THR A 736 -0.68 28.02 -9.26
N THR A 737 -1.20 28.21 -10.47
CA THR A 737 -1.55 29.52 -11.04
C THR A 737 -2.94 29.52 -11.65
N GLY A 738 -3.53 30.72 -11.80
CA GLY A 738 -4.89 30.91 -12.32
C GLY A 738 -4.99 31.21 -13.81
N ASP A 739 -3.88 31.51 -14.49
CA ASP A 739 -3.85 31.70 -15.95
C ASP A 739 -3.51 30.38 -16.61
N VAL A 740 -4.46 29.88 -17.41
CA VAL A 740 -4.51 28.48 -17.83
C VAL A 740 -4.41 27.59 -16.60
N TYR A 741 -5.47 27.56 -15.76
CA TYR A 741 -5.50 26.93 -14.44
C TYR A 741 -4.73 25.62 -14.45
N ARG A 742 -3.60 25.61 -13.76
CA ARG A 742 -2.67 24.49 -13.76
C ARG A 742 -1.91 24.39 -12.46
N THR A 743 -1.46 23.18 -12.22
CA THR A 743 -0.47 22.86 -11.20
C THR A 743 0.68 22.13 -11.87
N SER A 744 1.90 22.52 -11.53
CA SER A 744 3.11 21.89 -12.07
C SER A 744 4.08 21.55 -10.95
N ILE A 745 4.73 20.39 -11.07
CA ILE A 745 5.87 19.98 -10.25
C ILE A 745 7.13 19.94 -11.11
N ALA A 746 8.24 20.42 -10.58
CA ALA A 746 9.55 20.46 -11.24
C ALA A 746 10.63 20.06 -10.24
N ILE A 747 11.56 19.19 -10.65
CA ILE A 747 12.73 18.79 -9.84
C ILE A 747 13.95 19.70 -10.12
N GLY A 748 13.92 20.43 -11.23
CA GLY A 748 14.87 21.46 -11.59
C GLY A 748 14.18 22.81 -11.80
N ASP A 749 14.47 23.48 -12.92
CA ASP A 749 13.79 24.72 -13.30
C ASP A 749 12.54 24.45 -14.15
N TYR A 750 11.95 25.52 -14.71
CA TYR A 750 10.76 25.47 -15.55
C TYR A 750 10.86 24.49 -16.74
N SER A 751 12.07 24.13 -17.18
CA SER A 751 12.26 23.17 -18.28
C SER A 751 11.97 21.72 -17.87
N THR A 752 11.77 21.47 -16.57
CA THR A 752 11.47 20.16 -16.00
C THR A 752 10.05 20.03 -15.46
N GLU A 753 9.19 21.04 -15.69
CA GLU A 753 7.79 21.03 -15.23
C GLU A 753 7.00 19.87 -15.83
N GLN A 754 6.46 19.03 -14.97
CA GLN A 754 5.38 18.10 -15.27
C GLN A 754 4.07 18.76 -14.83
N THR A 755 3.08 18.81 -15.72
CA THR A 755 1.94 19.71 -15.58
C THR A 755 0.62 18.97 -15.73
N VAL A 756 -0.33 19.30 -14.87
CA VAL A 756 -1.76 19.06 -15.09
C VAL A 756 -2.45 20.41 -15.32
N THR A 757 -3.25 20.53 -16.38
CA THR A 757 -3.85 21.80 -16.80
C THR A 757 -5.30 21.66 -17.22
N GLY A 758 -6.14 22.57 -16.74
CA GLY A 758 -7.56 22.68 -17.11
C GLY A 758 -7.78 23.44 -18.41
N GLY A 759 -6.71 23.92 -19.07
CA GLY A 759 -6.76 24.53 -20.40
C GLY A 759 -7.47 25.89 -20.50
N SER A 760 -7.98 26.44 -19.39
CA SER A 760 -8.73 27.71 -19.35
C SER A 760 -8.36 28.57 -18.15
N ASP A 761 -8.53 29.89 -18.29
CA ASP A 761 -8.25 30.85 -17.20
C ASP A 761 -9.35 30.83 -16.13
N LEU A 762 -8.95 30.99 -14.87
CA LEU A 762 -9.92 31.22 -13.79
C LEU A 762 -10.62 32.58 -13.98
N THR A 763 -11.92 32.60 -13.70
CA THR A 763 -12.70 33.85 -13.79
C THR A 763 -12.26 34.84 -12.73
N ARG A 764 -11.86 36.06 -13.13
CA ARG A 764 -11.43 37.12 -12.21
C ARG A 764 -12.58 37.70 -11.38
N GLY A 765 -12.25 38.21 -10.19
CA GLY A 765 -13.19 38.90 -9.30
C GLY A 765 -14.24 37.99 -8.63
N SER A 766 -14.03 36.68 -8.64
CA SER A 766 -14.90 35.68 -8.00
C SER A 766 -14.07 34.73 -7.13
N TRP A 767 -14.69 34.19 -6.08
CA TRP A 767 -14.09 33.16 -5.24
C TRP A 767 -14.08 31.81 -5.96
N HIS A 768 -12.96 31.10 -5.87
CA HIS A 768 -12.80 29.73 -6.34
C HIS A 768 -12.23 28.87 -5.23
N HIS A 769 -12.73 27.65 -5.12
CA HIS A 769 -12.12 26.57 -4.35
C HIS A 769 -11.27 25.73 -5.32
N LEU A 770 -9.95 25.71 -5.08
CA LEU A 770 -8.98 25.03 -5.92
C LEU A 770 -8.37 23.88 -5.13
N VAL A 771 -8.32 22.70 -5.72
CA VAL A 771 -7.65 21.54 -5.12
C VAL A 771 -6.76 20.88 -6.14
N TYR A 772 -5.52 20.57 -5.74
CA TYR A 772 -4.62 19.69 -6.47
C TYR A 772 -4.41 18.41 -5.67
N THR A 773 -4.47 17.25 -6.32
CA THR A 773 -4.14 15.96 -5.71
C THR A 773 -3.11 15.24 -6.57
N LEU A 774 -2.15 14.56 -5.95
CA LEU A 774 -1.21 13.65 -6.60
C LEU A 774 -1.17 12.34 -5.82
N SER A 775 -1.43 11.22 -6.50
CA SER A 775 -1.23 9.87 -5.97
C SER A 775 -0.59 9.00 -7.03
N GLY A 776 0.57 8.42 -6.70
CA GLY A 776 1.47 7.87 -7.70
C GLY A 776 1.71 8.86 -8.85
N ASP A 777 1.59 8.40 -10.10
CA ASP A 777 1.81 9.25 -11.27
C ASP A 777 0.59 10.13 -11.65
N THR A 778 -0.50 10.09 -10.87
CA THR A 778 -1.79 10.69 -11.25
C THR A 778 -2.03 12.01 -10.55
N ALA A 779 -1.78 13.10 -11.27
CA ALA A 779 -2.10 14.46 -10.87
C ALA A 779 -3.52 14.84 -11.30
N THR A 780 -4.32 15.39 -10.39
CA THR A 780 -5.68 15.85 -10.67
C THR A 780 -5.89 17.25 -10.10
N ILE A 781 -6.57 18.13 -10.86
CA ILE A 781 -6.99 19.45 -10.38
C ILE A 781 -8.52 19.56 -10.38
N TYR A 782 -9.02 20.25 -9.36
CA TYR A 782 -10.45 20.47 -9.14
C TYR A 782 -10.75 21.95 -8.99
N LEU A 783 -11.84 22.38 -9.61
CA LEU A 783 -12.39 23.72 -9.51
C LEU A 783 -13.79 23.63 -8.89
N ASN A 784 -13.99 24.25 -7.72
CA ASN A 784 -15.26 24.28 -7.01
C ASN A 784 -15.86 22.88 -6.77
N GLY A 785 -15.01 21.93 -6.37
CA GLY A 785 -15.40 20.55 -6.11
C GLY A 785 -15.49 19.64 -7.34
N ILE A 786 -15.27 20.18 -8.55
CA ILE A 786 -15.42 19.46 -9.82
C ILE A 786 -14.05 19.20 -10.43
N GLN A 787 -13.78 17.95 -10.81
CA GLN A 787 -12.55 17.58 -11.51
C GLN A 787 -12.47 18.30 -12.85
N THR A 788 -11.43 19.13 -13.03
CA THR A 788 -11.24 19.94 -14.25
C THR A 788 -10.25 19.29 -15.21
N ALA A 789 -9.21 18.64 -14.69
CA ALA A 789 -8.24 17.90 -15.49
C ALA A 789 -7.51 16.85 -14.65
N GLN A 790 -7.00 15.84 -15.33
CA GLN A 790 -6.14 14.80 -14.77
C GLN A 790 -5.00 14.53 -15.76
N SER A 791 -3.83 14.20 -15.24
CA SER A 791 -2.66 13.78 -16.01
C SER A 791 -1.98 12.61 -15.31
N SER A 792 -1.66 11.56 -16.06
CA SER A 792 -0.81 10.44 -15.62
C SER A 792 0.65 10.62 -16.02
N GLU A 793 1.04 11.82 -16.47
CA GLU A 793 2.42 12.14 -16.90
C GLU A 793 3.24 12.82 -15.80
N VAL A 794 2.68 12.94 -14.59
CA VAL A 794 3.35 13.56 -13.44
C VAL A 794 4.02 12.48 -12.62
N THR A 795 5.22 12.08 -13.05
CA THR A 795 5.99 10.97 -12.46
C THR A 795 6.96 11.38 -11.35
N SER A 796 6.93 12.65 -10.93
CA SER A 796 7.78 13.18 -9.87
C SER A 796 7.00 13.21 -8.57
N ASP A 797 7.58 12.70 -7.48
CA ASP A 797 6.97 12.79 -6.16
C ASP A 797 7.29 14.15 -5.51
N PRO A 798 6.42 14.68 -4.61
CA PRO A 798 6.72 15.91 -3.87
C PRO A 798 8.03 15.84 -3.06
N SER A 799 8.39 14.66 -2.54
CA SER A 799 9.65 14.43 -1.83
C SER A 799 10.89 14.53 -2.74
N ASP A 800 10.76 14.33 -4.05
CA ASP A 800 11.88 14.43 -4.99
C ASP A 800 12.39 15.88 -5.13
N ILE A 801 11.59 16.88 -4.75
CA ILE A 801 12.02 18.27 -4.64
C ILE A 801 13.15 18.42 -3.60
N GLY A 802 13.22 17.52 -2.63
CA GLY A 802 14.16 17.54 -1.50
C GLY A 802 13.78 18.58 -0.45
N SER A 803 14.76 19.00 0.34
CA SER A 803 14.59 20.00 1.40
C SER A 803 14.09 21.34 0.83
N THR A 804 12.88 21.77 1.20
CA THR A 804 12.27 23.01 0.71
C THR A 804 12.57 24.20 1.62
N SER A 805 12.99 25.33 1.05
CA SER A 805 13.38 26.55 1.78
C SER A 805 12.72 27.84 1.25
N ALA A 806 11.94 27.75 0.18
CA ALA A 806 11.29 28.89 -0.48
C ALA A 806 9.84 28.51 -0.81
N SER A 807 8.98 28.56 0.21
CA SER A 807 7.58 28.13 0.14
C SER A 807 6.68 29.30 0.52
N TYR A 808 5.72 29.65 -0.35
CA TYR A 808 4.95 30.89 -0.23
C TYR A 808 3.47 30.75 -0.59
N LEU A 809 2.64 31.57 0.06
CA LEU A 809 1.32 31.96 -0.46
C LEU A 809 1.41 33.36 -1.07
N GLY A 810 0.89 33.53 -2.30
CA GLY A 810 0.84 34.81 -3.01
C GLY A 810 2.15 35.25 -3.68
N ARG A 811 3.17 34.39 -3.73
CA ARG A 811 4.49 34.69 -4.30
C ARG A 811 5.08 33.50 -5.06
N SER A 812 5.81 33.80 -6.13
CA SER A 812 6.59 32.83 -6.91
C SER A 812 8.01 32.62 -6.38
N MET A 813 8.57 31.44 -6.63
CA MET A 813 9.96 31.09 -6.36
C MET A 813 10.91 31.78 -7.35
N TYR A 814 10.38 32.32 -8.46
CA TYR A 814 11.06 33.25 -9.35
C TYR A 814 10.79 34.68 -8.91
N THR A 815 11.82 35.37 -8.42
CA THR A 815 11.65 36.72 -7.83
C THR A 815 11.24 37.80 -8.84
N SER A 816 11.39 37.54 -10.14
CA SER A 816 10.97 38.44 -11.22
C SER A 816 9.47 38.40 -11.50
N ASP A 817 8.76 37.39 -11.01
CA ASP A 817 7.32 37.24 -11.22
C ASP A 817 6.55 38.23 -10.34
N ASN A 818 5.31 38.50 -10.73
CA ASN A 818 4.45 39.40 -9.97
C ASN A 818 3.92 38.70 -8.72
N LEU A 819 3.69 39.47 -7.66
CA LEU A 819 2.94 39.01 -6.49
C LEU A 819 1.44 38.91 -6.81
N LEU A 820 0.74 38.14 -5.99
CA LEU A 820 -0.71 38.01 -6.08
C LEU A 820 -1.39 39.33 -5.71
N VAL A 821 -2.36 39.74 -6.52
CA VAL A 821 -3.36 40.78 -6.27
C VAL A 821 -4.69 40.05 -6.09
N GLY A 822 -5.19 39.98 -4.86
CA GLY A 822 -6.37 39.18 -4.58
C GLY A 822 -6.59 38.92 -3.10
N GLN A 823 -7.37 37.88 -2.82
CA GLN A 823 -7.74 37.49 -1.46
C GLN A 823 -7.66 35.98 -1.28
N MET A 824 -7.32 35.52 -0.08
CA MET A 824 -7.42 34.12 0.33
C MET A 824 -8.09 33.99 1.70
N ARG A 825 -8.79 32.88 1.92
CA ARG A 825 -9.47 32.60 3.19
C ARG A 825 -9.41 31.15 3.66
N LYS A 826 -8.80 30.27 2.86
CA LYS A 826 -8.57 28.87 3.20
C LYS A 826 -7.32 28.38 2.50
N PHE A 827 -6.44 27.69 3.23
CA PHE A 827 -5.31 26.96 2.67
C PHE A 827 -5.02 25.72 3.52
N ALA A 828 -4.82 24.56 2.90
CA ALA A 828 -4.45 23.34 3.60
C ALA A 828 -3.57 22.45 2.73
N ILE A 829 -2.71 21.67 3.38
CA ILE A 829 -1.90 20.63 2.74
C ILE A 829 -2.18 19.32 3.46
N TYR A 830 -2.35 18.23 2.70
CA TYR A 830 -2.56 16.89 3.21
C TYR A 830 -1.47 15.95 2.69
N ARG A 831 -1.06 14.96 3.49
CA ARG A 831 -0.05 13.92 3.13
C ARG A 831 -0.64 12.76 2.30
N TYR A 832 -1.74 13.00 1.62
CA TYR A 832 -2.42 12.02 0.78
C TYR A 832 -3.25 12.74 -0.28
N ALA A 833 -3.61 12.03 -1.35
CA ALA A 833 -4.56 12.52 -2.35
C ALA A 833 -6.00 12.35 -1.84
N LEU A 834 -6.73 13.46 -1.71
CA LEU A 834 -8.17 13.43 -1.46
C LEU A 834 -8.88 12.79 -2.66
N THR A 835 -9.88 11.96 -2.38
CA THR A 835 -10.80 11.45 -3.39
C THR A 835 -11.69 12.58 -3.92
N ALA A 836 -12.23 12.42 -5.13
CA ALA A 836 -13.18 13.38 -5.70
C ALA A 836 -14.40 13.64 -4.79
N SER A 837 -14.82 12.63 -4.02
CA SER A 837 -15.91 12.74 -3.04
C SER A 837 -15.54 13.65 -1.87
N GLU A 838 -14.35 13.49 -1.29
CA GLU A 838 -13.86 14.35 -0.21
C GLU A 838 -13.67 15.79 -0.70
N VAL A 839 -13.10 15.97 -1.89
CA VAL A 839 -12.95 17.29 -2.53
C VAL A 839 -14.31 17.98 -2.71
N LEU A 840 -15.31 17.26 -3.23
CA LEU A 840 -16.67 17.79 -3.35
C LEU A 840 -17.28 18.14 -1.99
N GLY A 841 -17.06 17.31 -0.98
CA GLY A 841 -17.49 17.57 0.40
C GLY A 841 -16.91 18.88 0.95
N LEU A 842 -15.62 19.14 0.72
CA LEU A 842 -14.92 20.34 1.18
C LEU A 842 -15.31 21.61 0.42
N SER A 843 -15.73 21.48 -0.84
CA SER A 843 -16.06 22.63 -1.70
C SER A 843 -17.36 23.35 -1.33
N GLY A 844 -18.28 22.66 -0.65
CA GLY A 844 -19.64 23.14 -0.41
C GLY A 844 -20.52 23.23 -1.67
N ASN A 845 -20.10 22.65 -2.79
CA ASN A 845 -20.86 22.66 -4.04
C ASN A 845 -22.06 21.69 -3.98
N THR A 846 -23.22 22.24 -3.63
CA THR A 846 -24.45 21.46 -3.43
C THR A 846 -25.14 21.03 -4.72
N GLY A 847 -24.68 21.47 -5.89
CA GLY A 847 -25.26 21.16 -7.20
C GLY A 847 -24.51 20.10 -8.01
N ALA A 848 -23.34 19.68 -7.54
CA ALA A 848 -22.46 18.73 -8.23
C ALA A 848 -22.54 17.30 -7.65
N ILE A 849 -22.02 16.35 -8.41
CA ILE A 849 -21.83 14.95 -8.01
C ILE A 849 -20.38 14.55 -8.26
N ALA A 850 -19.88 13.57 -7.50
CA ALA A 850 -18.54 13.02 -7.66
C ALA A 850 -18.55 11.49 -7.53
N GLY A 851 -17.45 10.82 -7.91
CA GLY A 851 -17.32 9.38 -7.76
C GLY A 851 -18.39 8.58 -8.51
N VAL A 852 -18.80 9.06 -9.68
CA VAL A 852 -19.93 8.48 -10.42
C VAL A 852 -19.52 7.14 -11.03
N THR A 853 -20.30 6.10 -10.77
CA THR A 853 -20.12 4.73 -11.27
C THR A 853 -21.46 3.97 -11.27
N LEU A 854 -21.44 2.69 -11.61
CA LEU A 854 -22.54 1.76 -11.34
C LEU A 854 -22.18 0.91 -10.12
N SER A 855 -23.18 0.47 -9.35
CA SER A 855 -22.97 -0.45 -8.23
C SER A 855 -22.32 -1.77 -8.65
N ASP A 856 -22.47 -2.17 -9.91
CA ASP A 856 -21.62 -3.16 -10.59
C ASP A 856 -20.84 -2.47 -11.71
N ALA A 857 -19.63 -2.03 -11.39
CA ALA A 857 -18.74 -1.34 -12.33
C ALA A 857 -18.30 -2.24 -13.50
N SER A 858 -18.39 -3.57 -13.38
CA SER A 858 -18.00 -4.49 -14.47
C SER A 858 -18.91 -4.42 -15.70
N LEU A 859 -20.10 -3.81 -15.54
CA LEU A 859 -21.04 -3.53 -16.63
C LEU A 859 -20.61 -2.37 -17.51
N LEU A 860 -19.70 -1.50 -17.03
CA LEU A 860 -19.16 -0.38 -17.79
C LEU A 860 -18.09 -0.86 -18.77
N LYS A 861 -18.10 -0.32 -19.99
CA LYS A 861 -17.03 -0.54 -20.97
C LYS A 861 -15.86 0.40 -20.74
N VAL A 862 -16.16 1.64 -20.35
CA VAL A 862 -15.25 2.70 -19.94
C VAL A 862 -15.92 3.50 -18.83
N ASP A 863 -15.14 4.31 -18.12
CA ASP A 863 -15.66 5.14 -17.02
C ASP A 863 -16.82 6.04 -17.47
N PRO A 864 -17.75 6.39 -16.56
CA PRO A 864 -18.88 7.24 -16.89
C PRO A 864 -18.41 8.60 -17.40
N ILE A 865 -19.07 9.10 -18.44
CA ILE A 865 -18.78 10.39 -19.04
C ILE A 865 -19.67 11.41 -18.34
N ILE A 866 -19.03 12.25 -17.52
CA ILE A 866 -19.69 13.27 -16.71
C ILE A 866 -19.54 14.62 -17.42
N ASN A 867 -20.62 15.37 -17.50
CA ASN A 867 -20.60 16.75 -17.96
C ASN A 867 -21.32 17.64 -16.95
N ASP A 868 -20.55 18.35 -16.14
CA ASP A 868 -21.07 19.22 -15.09
C ASP A 868 -21.78 20.47 -15.64
N ASP A 869 -21.33 21.04 -16.77
CA ASP A 869 -21.90 22.27 -17.34
C ASP A 869 -23.38 22.11 -17.72
N ILE A 870 -23.74 20.93 -18.22
CA ILE A 870 -25.13 20.59 -18.58
C ILE A 870 -25.74 19.54 -17.64
N GLN A 871 -25.04 19.18 -16.57
CA GLN A 871 -25.46 18.20 -15.55
C GLN A 871 -25.93 16.87 -16.17
N THR A 872 -25.09 16.24 -16.98
CA THR A 872 -25.40 14.93 -17.58
C THR A 872 -24.36 13.88 -17.25
N VAL A 873 -24.81 12.63 -17.08
CA VAL A 873 -23.95 11.45 -17.01
C VAL A 873 -24.36 10.47 -18.10
N VAL A 874 -23.40 10.03 -18.89
CA VAL A 874 -23.55 8.89 -19.80
C VAL A 874 -22.77 7.72 -19.22
N PHE A 875 -23.42 6.58 -19.01
CA PHE A 875 -22.80 5.31 -18.61
C PHE A 875 -22.55 4.45 -19.86
N PRO A 876 -21.33 4.40 -20.41
CA PRO A 876 -21.04 3.57 -21.56
C PRO A 876 -20.88 2.12 -21.08
N VAL A 877 -21.85 1.27 -21.37
CA VAL A 877 -21.89 -0.12 -20.88
C VAL A 877 -21.41 -1.11 -21.94
N VAL A 878 -20.96 -2.28 -21.48
CA VAL A 878 -20.61 -3.42 -22.34
C VAL A 878 -21.83 -3.79 -23.21
N PRO A 879 -21.65 -4.07 -24.51
CA PRO A 879 -22.76 -4.50 -25.35
C PRO A 879 -23.48 -5.74 -24.82
N GLY A 880 -24.81 -5.67 -24.72
CA GLY A 880 -25.65 -6.73 -24.14
C GLY A 880 -26.04 -6.54 -22.67
N THR A 881 -25.56 -5.50 -22.02
CA THR A 881 -25.98 -5.11 -20.66
C THR A 881 -27.47 -4.74 -20.62
N ASP A 882 -28.20 -5.21 -19.61
CA ASP A 882 -29.59 -4.81 -19.38
C ASP A 882 -29.66 -3.38 -18.79
N VAL A 883 -29.78 -2.40 -19.67
CA VAL A 883 -29.86 -0.97 -19.30
C VAL A 883 -31.16 -0.58 -18.59
N THR A 884 -32.15 -1.48 -18.50
CA THR A 884 -33.43 -1.18 -17.85
C THR A 884 -33.41 -1.37 -16.33
N SER A 885 -32.30 -1.88 -15.79
CA SER A 885 -32.13 -2.21 -14.37
C SER A 885 -30.70 -1.95 -13.91
N LEU A 886 -30.25 -0.69 -13.98
CA LEU A 886 -28.93 -0.26 -13.53
C LEU A 886 -29.03 0.60 -12.27
N ALA A 887 -28.04 0.54 -11.38
CA ALA A 887 -27.98 1.35 -10.16
C ALA A 887 -26.77 2.30 -10.19
N PRO A 888 -26.95 3.56 -10.64
CA PRO A 888 -25.95 4.61 -10.52
C PRO A 888 -25.54 4.86 -9.08
N VAL A 889 -24.24 4.87 -8.81
CA VAL A 889 -23.64 5.23 -7.53
C VAL A 889 -22.82 6.51 -7.73
N PHE A 890 -22.99 7.47 -6.83
CA PHE A 890 -22.29 8.74 -6.82
C PHE A 890 -22.35 9.36 -5.42
N SER A 891 -21.46 10.31 -5.17
CA SER A 891 -21.37 11.10 -3.94
C SER A 891 -21.90 12.52 -4.17
N THR A 892 -22.40 13.13 -3.10
CA THR A 892 -22.80 14.54 -3.04
C THR A 892 -22.17 15.18 -1.80
N SER A 893 -22.19 16.51 -1.68
CA SER A 893 -21.83 17.16 -0.42
C SER A 893 -22.72 16.69 0.75
N SER A 894 -22.21 16.74 1.98
CA SER A 894 -22.79 16.11 3.18
C SER A 894 -24.21 16.57 3.57
N ASN A 895 -24.65 17.73 3.07
CA ASN A 895 -25.98 18.31 3.30
C ASN A 895 -26.91 18.24 2.07
N VAL A 896 -26.56 17.41 1.08
CA VAL A 896 -27.32 17.22 -0.15
C VAL A 896 -27.98 15.85 -0.14
N THR A 897 -29.23 15.80 -0.59
CA THR A 897 -29.95 14.56 -0.86
C THR A 897 -30.25 14.45 -2.35
N SER A 898 -30.21 13.24 -2.90
CA SER A 898 -30.56 12.97 -4.30
C SER A 898 -31.88 12.20 -4.41
N SER A 899 -32.65 12.50 -5.46
CA SER A 899 -33.86 11.76 -5.82
C SER A 899 -33.87 11.49 -7.34
N PRO A 900 -33.72 10.25 -7.80
CA PRO A 900 -33.50 9.03 -7.02
C PRO A 900 -32.22 9.08 -6.16
N ALA A 901 -32.19 8.29 -5.08
CA ALA A 901 -31.00 8.18 -4.25
C ALA A 901 -29.87 7.46 -5.01
N SER A 902 -28.62 7.77 -4.67
CA SER A 902 -27.46 6.99 -5.11
C SER A 902 -27.65 5.51 -4.77
N GLY A 903 -27.27 4.61 -5.69
CA GLY A 903 -27.49 3.16 -5.60
C GLY A 903 -28.91 2.68 -5.95
N THR A 904 -29.84 3.58 -6.28
CA THR A 904 -31.21 3.17 -6.67
C THR A 904 -31.20 2.55 -8.07
N VAL A 905 -31.77 1.34 -8.20
CA VAL A 905 -32.01 0.71 -9.50
C VAL A 905 -33.03 1.52 -10.31
N VAL A 906 -32.65 1.93 -11.51
CA VAL A 906 -33.42 2.75 -12.44
C VAL A 906 -33.34 2.19 -13.87
N ASP A 907 -34.32 2.56 -14.68
CA ASP A 907 -34.31 2.30 -16.12
C ASP A 907 -33.53 3.43 -16.81
N LEU A 908 -32.35 3.10 -17.35
CA LEU A 908 -31.47 4.01 -18.07
C LEU A 908 -31.51 3.79 -19.59
N SER A 909 -32.53 3.08 -20.11
CA SER A 909 -32.77 2.98 -21.55
C SER A 909 -33.21 4.31 -22.18
N GLU A 910 -33.65 5.24 -21.35
CA GLU A 910 -33.99 6.63 -21.66
C GLU A 910 -33.39 7.55 -20.59
N ASP A 911 -33.48 8.88 -20.79
CA ASP A 911 -32.99 9.88 -19.84
C ASP A 911 -33.69 9.77 -18.47
N ALA A 912 -32.92 9.46 -17.42
CA ALA A 912 -33.36 9.46 -16.03
C ALA A 912 -32.96 10.75 -15.31
N THR A 913 -33.91 11.40 -14.64
CA THR A 913 -33.66 12.67 -13.92
C THR A 913 -33.34 12.43 -12.44
N TYR A 914 -32.22 12.97 -11.98
CA TYR A 914 -31.77 13.00 -10.59
C TYR A 914 -31.80 14.43 -10.06
N THR A 915 -32.61 14.69 -9.04
CA THR A 915 -32.70 16.02 -8.42
C THR A 915 -31.87 16.05 -7.13
N LEU A 916 -30.95 17.01 -7.04
CA LEU A 916 -30.17 17.29 -5.83
C LEU A 916 -30.87 18.38 -5.02
N THR A 917 -31.05 18.15 -3.72
CA THR A 917 -31.73 19.08 -2.81
C THR A 917 -30.87 19.34 -1.59
N SER A 918 -30.64 20.62 -1.28
CA SER A 918 -29.97 21.08 -0.07
C SER A 918 -30.83 22.14 0.62
N ASP A 919 -30.98 22.05 1.95
CA ASP A 919 -31.80 22.95 2.77
C ASP A 919 -33.26 23.14 2.26
N GLY A 920 -33.79 22.11 1.59
CA GLY A 920 -35.14 22.10 1.03
C GLY A 920 -35.28 22.83 -0.31
N GLU A 921 -34.20 23.31 -0.90
CA GLU A 921 -34.15 23.90 -2.24
C GLU A 921 -33.42 22.98 -3.23
N VAL A 922 -33.89 22.95 -4.48
CA VAL A 922 -33.24 22.18 -5.55
C VAL A 922 -31.98 22.92 -5.97
N THR A 923 -30.83 22.28 -5.80
CA THR A 923 -29.50 22.84 -6.08
C THR A 923 -28.88 22.27 -7.35
N GLY A 924 -29.37 21.13 -7.85
CA GLY A 924 -28.92 20.53 -9.11
C GLY A 924 -29.96 19.59 -9.73
N THR A 925 -29.93 19.42 -11.05
CA THR A 925 -30.77 18.46 -11.76
C THR A 925 -29.95 17.75 -12.83
N TRP A 926 -29.62 16.50 -12.55
CA TRP A 926 -28.78 15.66 -13.39
C TRP A 926 -29.60 14.76 -14.30
N ILE A 927 -29.17 14.60 -15.55
CA ILE A 927 -29.74 13.62 -16.48
C ILE A 927 -28.75 12.47 -16.66
N MET A 928 -29.17 11.27 -16.27
CA MET A 928 -28.37 10.05 -16.34
C MET A 928 -28.94 9.11 -17.40
N LYS A 929 -28.08 8.52 -18.23
CA LYS A 929 -28.48 7.52 -19.23
C LYS A 929 -27.38 6.49 -19.46
N ALA A 930 -27.74 5.31 -19.93
CA ALA A 930 -26.78 4.27 -20.30
C ALA A 930 -26.76 4.07 -21.82
N VAL A 931 -25.59 3.77 -22.37
CA VAL A 931 -25.40 3.51 -23.80
C VAL A 931 -24.57 2.25 -23.98
N GLU A 932 -25.07 1.28 -24.74
CA GLU A 932 -24.25 0.14 -25.17
C GLU A 932 -23.13 0.64 -26.11
N MET A 933 -21.90 0.70 -25.60
CA MET A 933 -20.79 1.26 -26.34
C MET A 933 -20.16 0.21 -27.26
N ARG A 934 -20.36 0.34 -28.57
CA ARG A 934 -19.76 -0.56 -29.58
C ARG A 934 -18.62 0.08 -30.37
N SER A 935 -18.38 1.39 -30.21
CA SER A 935 -17.14 2.02 -30.66
C SER A 935 -16.03 1.90 -29.59
N PRO A 936 -14.74 2.03 -29.97
CA PRO A 936 -14.24 1.98 -31.35
C PRO A 936 -14.51 0.61 -31.99
N VAL A 937 -14.63 0.58 -33.32
CA VAL A 937 -14.91 -0.68 -34.04
C VAL A 937 -13.66 -1.55 -34.19
N LEU A 938 -12.48 -0.93 -34.12
CA LEU A 938 -11.20 -1.63 -34.06
C LEU A 938 -10.71 -1.62 -32.60
N PRO A 939 -10.40 -2.78 -32.01
CA PRO A 939 -9.78 -2.82 -30.69
C PRO A 939 -8.34 -2.29 -30.77
N GLY A 940 -7.98 -1.40 -29.83
CA GLY A 940 -6.67 -0.76 -29.74
C GLY A 940 -6.59 0.60 -30.46
N LEU A 941 -5.40 1.19 -30.45
CA LEU A 941 -5.16 2.54 -30.97
C LEU A 941 -4.80 2.47 -32.46
N TYR A 942 -5.75 2.89 -33.30
CA TYR A 942 -5.62 2.90 -34.75
C TYR A 942 -6.25 4.18 -35.30
N ALA A 943 -5.47 4.86 -36.13
CA ALA A 943 -5.84 6.14 -36.73
C ALA A 943 -5.91 6.03 -38.26
N ASP A 944 -6.33 7.14 -38.87
CA ASP A 944 -6.33 7.34 -40.32
C ASP A 944 -6.93 6.18 -41.14
N PRO A 945 -8.16 5.74 -40.83
CA PRO A 945 -8.71 4.53 -41.44
C PRO A 945 -9.08 4.75 -42.91
N ASN A 946 -8.63 3.84 -43.79
CA ASN A 946 -9.21 3.63 -45.11
C ASN A 946 -10.10 2.38 -45.10
N ILE A 947 -11.42 2.56 -45.17
CA ILE A 947 -12.39 1.49 -45.37
C ILE A 947 -12.62 1.19 -46.86
N ALA A 948 -12.62 -0.09 -47.23
CA ALA A 948 -12.92 -0.56 -48.57
C ALA A 948 -13.74 -1.86 -48.54
N ILE A 949 -14.51 -2.15 -49.58
CA ILE A 949 -15.24 -3.43 -49.70
C ILE A 949 -14.80 -4.14 -50.97
N PHE A 950 -14.20 -5.32 -50.82
CA PHE A 950 -13.80 -6.20 -51.91
C PHE A 950 -14.50 -7.55 -51.75
N ASP A 951 -15.08 -8.08 -52.83
CA ASP A 951 -15.75 -9.39 -52.83
C ASP A 951 -16.79 -9.61 -51.70
N ASN A 952 -17.48 -8.55 -51.26
CA ASN A 952 -18.42 -8.53 -50.12
C ASN A 952 -17.77 -8.78 -48.75
N VAL A 953 -16.50 -8.43 -48.59
CA VAL A 953 -15.80 -8.34 -47.30
C VAL A 953 -15.34 -6.89 -47.15
N ALA A 954 -15.62 -6.29 -46.00
CA ALA A 954 -15.10 -4.97 -45.66
C ALA A 954 -13.68 -5.12 -45.10
N TYR A 955 -12.81 -4.21 -45.48
CA TYR A 955 -11.43 -4.12 -45.04
C TYR A 955 -11.16 -2.72 -44.49
N ILE A 956 -10.41 -2.64 -43.40
CA ILE A 956 -9.82 -1.39 -42.91
C ILE A 956 -8.32 -1.53 -42.88
N TYR A 957 -7.66 -0.50 -43.40
CA TYR A 957 -6.23 -0.28 -43.26
C TYR A 957 -6.06 1.03 -42.52
N ALA A 958 -5.25 1.04 -41.47
CA ALA A 958 -5.16 2.15 -40.53
C ALA A 958 -3.71 2.33 -40.07
N THR A 959 -3.34 3.56 -39.71
CA THR A 959 -2.12 3.88 -38.98
C THR A 959 -2.14 3.14 -37.63
N THR A 960 -1.04 2.47 -37.28
CA THR A 960 -0.85 1.93 -35.92
C THR A 960 -0.43 3.08 -35.00
N ASP A 961 -1.31 3.49 -34.09
CA ASP A 961 -1.16 4.69 -33.24
C ASP A 961 -0.65 4.30 -31.83
N GLY A 962 -0.58 5.25 -30.88
CA GLY A 962 -0.10 5.03 -29.51
C GLY A 962 1.41 5.19 -29.32
N TYR A 963 2.07 5.93 -30.22
CA TYR A 963 3.51 6.17 -30.17
C TYR A 963 3.81 7.66 -30.17
N ALA A 964 4.75 8.09 -29.33
CA ALA A 964 5.24 9.47 -29.31
C ALA A 964 5.62 9.95 -30.72
N SER A 965 5.22 11.18 -31.05
CA SER A 965 5.43 11.79 -32.39
C SER A 965 4.92 10.93 -33.56
N TRP A 966 3.85 10.14 -33.33
CA TRP A 966 3.27 9.22 -34.31
C TRP A 966 4.31 8.23 -34.88
N GLY A 967 5.19 7.71 -34.02
CA GLY A 967 6.34 6.89 -34.40
C GLY A 967 6.05 5.49 -34.95
N GLY A 968 4.78 5.05 -34.97
CA GLY A 968 4.37 3.74 -35.45
C GLY A 968 4.94 3.42 -36.84
N ASN A 969 5.41 2.19 -37.05
CA ASN A 969 6.16 1.81 -38.25
C ASN A 969 5.59 0.56 -38.96
N VAL A 970 4.40 0.10 -38.58
CA VAL A 970 3.79 -1.11 -39.14
C VAL A 970 2.35 -0.88 -39.59
N PHE A 971 1.92 -1.65 -40.59
CA PHE A 971 0.52 -1.72 -41.05
C PHE A 971 -0.04 -3.13 -40.89
N TYR A 972 -1.25 -3.20 -40.32
CA TYR A 972 -2.08 -4.40 -40.25
C TYR A 972 -3.31 -4.24 -41.14
N VAL A 973 -3.91 -5.37 -41.56
CA VAL A 973 -5.19 -5.38 -42.26
C VAL A 973 -6.28 -5.89 -41.32
N TRP A 974 -7.42 -5.20 -41.33
CA TRP A 974 -8.61 -5.60 -40.62
C TRP A 974 -9.67 -6.05 -41.61
N LYS A 975 -10.45 -7.09 -41.30
CA LYS A 975 -11.56 -7.53 -42.14
C LYS A 975 -12.83 -7.82 -41.36
N SER A 976 -13.96 -7.53 -41.99
CA SER A 976 -15.30 -7.79 -41.45
C SER A 976 -16.26 -8.30 -42.52
N THR A 977 -17.19 -9.15 -42.12
CA THR A 977 -18.30 -9.61 -42.98
C THR A 977 -19.63 -8.93 -42.67
N ASN A 978 -19.68 -8.10 -41.62
CA ASN A 978 -20.89 -7.46 -41.13
C ASN A 978 -20.69 -6.02 -40.62
N MET A 979 -19.56 -5.39 -40.91
CA MET A 979 -19.22 -4.01 -40.53
C MET A 979 -18.95 -3.76 -39.03
N ILE A 980 -19.21 -4.74 -38.16
CA ILE A 980 -19.04 -4.60 -36.70
C ILE A 980 -18.01 -5.58 -36.12
N ASP A 981 -17.93 -6.80 -36.66
CA ASP A 981 -16.97 -7.80 -36.20
C ASP A 981 -15.70 -7.71 -37.05
N TRP A 982 -14.64 -7.11 -36.50
CA TRP A 982 -13.38 -6.87 -37.19
C TRP A 982 -12.28 -7.81 -36.69
N ILE A 983 -11.60 -8.47 -37.62
CA ILE A 983 -10.48 -9.37 -37.34
C ILE A 983 -9.22 -8.78 -37.96
N ARG A 984 -8.19 -8.54 -37.13
CA ARG A 984 -6.86 -8.12 -37.57
C ARG A 984 -6.07 -9.29 -38.14
N SER A 985 -5.14 -9.03 -39.06
CA SER A 985 -4.06 -9.97 -39.36
C SER A 985 -3.16 -10.19 -38.13
N ASP A 986 -2.63 -11.40 -38.00
CA ASP A 986 -1.73 -11.74 -36.89
C ASP A 986 -0.40 -10.97 -36.99
N GLU A 987 0.15 -10.89 -38.21
CA GLU A 987 1.40 -10.20 -38.52
C GLU A 987 1.16 -8.90 -39.30
N PRO A 988 2.03 -7.89 -39.15
CA PRO A 988 1.99 -6.71 -40.00
C PRO A 988 2.38 -7.08 -41.43
N PHE A 989 1.65 -6.55 -42.41
CA PHE A 989 1.95 -6.83 -43.83
C PHE A 989 2.99 -5.86 -44.41
N LEU A 990 3.18 -4.68 -43.80
CA LEU A 990 4.30 -3.78 -44.06
C LEU A 990 4.96 -3.33 -42.76
N THR A 991 6.30 -3.24 -42.79
CA THR A 991 7.15 -2.72 -41.72
C THR A 991 8.15 -1.73 -42.33
N LEU A 992 8.08 -0.48 -41.90
CA LEU A 992 8.91 0.64 -42.34
C LEU A 992 10.10 0.77 -41.37
N ASP A 993 11.07 -0.13 -41.48
CA ASP A 993 12.29 -0.13 -40.67
C ASP A 993 13.55 -0.24 -41.55
N GLY A 994 13.58 0.55 -42.62
CA GLY A 994 14.66 0.56 -43.61
C GLY A 994 14.95 -0.83 -44.14
N THR A 995 16.22 -1.24 -44.07
CA THR A 995 16.66 -2.57 -44.52
C THR A 995 16.23 -3.73 -43.63
N ASN A 996 15.77 -3.45 -42.41
CA ASN A 996 15.24 -4.47 -41.50
C ASN A 996 13.73 -4.73 -41.74
N GLY A 997 13.06 -3.79 -42.40
CA GLY A 997 11.66 -3.91 -42.81
C GLY A 997 11.50 -4.42 -44.25
N ASN A 998 10.27 -4.35 -44.75
CA ASN A 998 9.94 -4.69 -46.15
C ASN A 998 9.57 -3.45 -47.00
N VAL A 999 9.83 -2.25 -46.48
CA VAL A 999 9.79 -0.96 -47.20
C VAL A 999 11.17 -0.30 -47.10
N PRO A 1000 12.12 -0.60 -48.01
CA PRO A 1000 13.53 -0.29 -47.80
C PRO A 1000 13.88 1.21 -47.78
N TRP A 1001 13.02 2.06 -48.35
CA TRP A 1001 13.23 3.51 -48.41
C TRP A 1001 12.70 4.28 -47.20
N ALA A 1002 11.96 3.63 -46.28
CA ALA A 1002 11.31 4.28 -45.14
C ALA A 1002 11.77 3.70 -43.79
N THR A 1003 11.94 4.54 -42.77
CA THR A 1003 12.44 4.15 -41.44
C THR A 1003 11.45 4.36 -40.30
N GLY A 1004 10.17 4.59 -40.60
CA GLY A 1004 9.10 4.72 -39.62
C GLY A 1004 7.97 5.59 -40.12
N ASN A 1005 7.10 6.02 -39.21
CA ASN A 1005 5.95 6.87 -39.50
C ASN A 1005 5.07 6.30 -40.62
N ALA A 1006 4.61 5.07 -40.41
CA ALA A 1006 3.69 4.35 -41.28
C ALA A 1006 2.29 4.98 -41.18
N TRP A 1007 2.05 6.00 -42.00
CA TRP A 1007 0.88 6.88 -41.85
C TRP A 1007 -0.10 6.81 -43.02
N ALA A 1008 -1.39 6.95 -42.65
CA ALA A 1008 -2.52 7.32 -43.50
C ALA A 1008 -2.56 6.60 -44.83
N PRO A 1009 -2.97 5.32 -44.84
CA PRO A 1009 -2.99 4.54 -46.06
C PRO A 1009 -4.25 4.79 -46.89
N THR A 1010 -4.18 4.43 -48.18
CA THR A 1010 -5.37 4.21 -49.01
C THR A 1010 -5.21 2.97 -49.88
N MET A 1011 -6.33 2.37 -50.27
CA MET A 1011 -6.36 1.12 -51.04
C MET A 1011 -7.15 1.26 -52.33
N ALA A 1012 -6.61 0.75 -53.43
CA ALA A 1012 -7.28 0.65 -54.73
C ALA A 1012 -7.18 -0.75 -55.35
N GLU A 1013 -8.24 -1.20 -56.02
CA GLU A 1013 -8.24 -2.43 -56.82
C GLU A 1013 -8.29 -2.11 -58.32
N LYS A 1014 -7.37 -2.69 -59.10
CA LYS A 1014 -7.38 -2.64 -60.56
C LYS A 1014 -6.93 -3.98 -61.14
N ASP A 1015 -7.74 -4.52 -62.05
CA ASP A 1015 -7.46 -5.74 -62.80
C ASP A 1015 -7.04 -6.96 -61.92
N GLY A 1016 -7.69 -7.11 -60.76
CA GLY A 1016 -7.42 -8.19 -59.79
C GLY A 1016 -6.13 -8.02 -58.98
N LYS A 1017 -5.53 -6.84 -58.99
CA LYS A 1017 -4.42 -6.44 -58.11
C LYS A 1017 -4.85 -5.33 -57.16
N TYR A 1018 -4.21 -5.32 -56.00
CA TYR A 1018 -4.45 -4.38 -54.92
C TYR A 1018 -3.23 -3.47 -54.76
N TYR A 1019 -3.49 -2.17 -54.71
CA TYR A 1019 -2.49 -1.12 -54.65
C TYR A 1019 -2.69 -0.34 -53.36
N PHE A 1020 -1.74 -0.49 -52.45
CA PHE A 1020 -1.72 0.12 -51.14
C PHE A 1020 -0.77 1.31 -51.14
N TYR A 1021 -1.31 2.52 -51.04
CA TYR A 1021 -0.53 3.75 -50.98
C TYR A 1021 -0.43 4.20 -49.53
N PHE A 1022 0.73 4.70 -49.13
CA PHE A 1022 1.00 5.07 -47.74
C PHE A 1022 2.11 6.11 -47.65
N SER A 1023 2.16 6.80 -46.52
CA SER A 1023 3.21 7.77 -46.21
C SER A 1023 4.26 7.13 -45.29
N GLY A 1024 5.52 7.52 -45.43
CA GLY A 1024 6.62 7.02 -44.62
C GLY A 1024 7.73 8.05 -44.45
N ASN A 1025 8.47 7.97 -43.34
CA ASN A 1025 9.65 8.79 -43.13
C ASN A 1025 10.81 8.35 -44.02
N ASN A 1026 11.24 9.22 -44.92
CA ASN A 1026 12.34 8.94 -45.82
C ASN A 1026 13.62 9.64 -45.33
N PRO A 1027 14.59 8.89 -44.77
CA PRO A 1027 15.80 9.48 -44.22
C PRO A 1027 16.71 10.11 -45.28
N THR A 1028 16.54 9.75 -46.56
CA THR A 1028 17.34 10.33 -47.67
C THR A 1028 16.99 11.80 -47.90
N TYR A 1029 15.72 12.17 -47.69
CA TYR A 1029 15.20 13.51 -47.95
C TYR A 1029 14.82 14.27 -46.68
N ASP A 1030 14.97 13.63 -45.52
CA ASP A 1030 14.60 14.13 -44.20
C ASP A 1030 13.17 14.68 -44.15
N ARG A 1031 12.22 13.93 -44.72
CA ARG A 1031 10.81 14.30 -44.81
C ARG A 1031 9.92 13.08 -45.05
N LYS A 1032 8.60 13.29 -44.96
CA LYS A 1032 7.60 12.30 -45.37
C LYS A 1032 7.48 12.24 -46.89
N THR A 1033 7.39 11.02 -47.41
CA THR A 1033 7.19 10.72 -48.83
C THR A 1033 6.13 9.63 -48.98
N ILE A 1034 5.46 9.56 -50.14
CA ILE A 1034 4.40 8.56 -50.40
C ILE A 1034 4.96 7.43 -51.25
N GLY A 1035 4.71 6.19 -50.85
CA GLY A 1035 5.01 5.01 -51.63
C GLY A 1035 3.78 4.18 -51.98
N VAL A 1036 4.03 3.05 -52.63
CA VAL A 1036 3.00 2.11 -53.07
C VAL A 1036 3.51 0.67 -52.88
N ALA A 1037 2.62 -0.20 -52.43
CA ALA A 1037 2.84 -1.64 -52.36
C ALA A 1037 1.75 -2.39 -53.11
N VAL A 1038 2.11 -3.51 -53.73
CA VAL A 1038 1.23 -4.26 -54.63
C VAL A 1038 1.00 -5.67 -54.11
N ALA A 1039 -0.25 -6.13 -54.16
CA ALA A 1039 -0.65 -7.50 -53.80
C ALA A 1039 -1.62 -8.11 -54.81
N SER A 1040 -1.82 -9.42 -54.72
CA SER A 1040 -2.83 -10.19 -55.48
C SER A 1040 -4.08 -10.51 -54.66
N SER A 1041 -4.12 -10.06 -53.40
CA SER A 1041 -5.20 -10.26 -52.44
C SER A 1041 -5.30 -9.00 -51.56
N PRO A 1042 -6.48 -8.60 -51.08
CA PRO A 1042 -6.64 -7.45 -50.20
C PRO A 1042 -5.93 -7.64 -48.85
N GLU A 1043 -5.64 -8.88 -48.46
CA GLU A 1043 -4.91 -9.24 -47.23
C GLU A 1043 -3.39 -9.37 -47.45
N GLY A 1044 -2.90 -9.16 -48.67
CA GLY A 1044 -1.50 -9.38 -49.02
C GLY A 1044 -1.17 -10.82 -49.42
N PRO A 1045 0.13 -11.21 -49.40
CA PRO A 1045 1.27 -10.39 -49.00
C PRO A 1045 1.48 -9.22 -49.96
N PHE A 1046 1.84 -8.06 -49.41
CA PHE A 1046 2.17 -6.86 -50.17
C PHE A 1046 3.67 -6.81 -50.46
N THR A 1047 4.02 -6.34 -51.66
CA THR A 1047 5.41 -6.03 -52.04
C THR A 1047 5.51 -4.53 -52.30
N ALA A 1048 6.26 -3.81 -51.46
CA ALA A 1048 6.51 -2.39 -51.65
C ALA A 1048 7.47 -2.15 -52.82
N GLU A 1049 7.26 -1.05 -53.56
CA GLU A 1049 8.23 -0.57 -54.54
C GLU A 1049 9.53 -0.14 -53.83
N GLU A 1050 10.66 -0.31 -54.52
CA GLU A 1050 12.00 -0.04 -53.97
C GLU A 1050 12.22 1.44 -53.61
N ASN A 1051 11.51 2.35 -54.29
CA ASN A 1051 11.60 3.79 -54.09
C ASN A 1051 10.22 4.38 -53.79
N ALA A 1052 10.21 5.48 -53.02
CA ALA A 1052 9.02 6.30 -52.85
C ALA A 1052 8.56 6.86 -54.22
N MET A 1053 7.24 6.91 -54.41
CA MET A 1053 6.58 7.36 -55.63
C MET A 1053 6.48 8.89 -55.70
N ILE A 1054 6.28 9.55 -54.55
CA ILE A 1054 6.17 11.02 -54.44
C ILE A 1054 7.17 11.48 -53.39
N LEU A 1055 8.07 12.38 -53.77
CA LEU A 1055 9.20 12.83 -52.96
C LEU A 1055 8.98 14.21 -52.33
N ASN A 1056 7.92 14.91 -52.71
CA ASN A 1056 7.66 16.32 -52.39
C ASN A 1056 8.81 17.24 -52.85
N ASN A 1057 9.33 16.99 -54.05
CA ASN A 1057 10.31 17.81 -54.78
C ASN A 1057 9.89 18.07 -56.24
N GLU A 1058 8.66 17.68 -56.58
CA GLU A 1058 8.03 17.87 -57.88
C GLU A 1058 7.78 19.36 -58.17
N ALA A 1059 7.36 19.70 -59.39
CA ALA A 1059 7.14 21.10 -59.79
C ALA A 1059 6.03 21.81 -58.99
N VAL A 1060 5.06 21.04 -58.49
CA VAL A 1060 3.99 21.49 -57.60
C VAL A 1060 4.07 20.62 -56.35
N THR A 1061 4.30 21.25 -55.19
CA THR A 1061 4.50 20.57 -53.92
C THR A 1061 3.43 20.91 -52.90
N THR A 1062 3.44 20.15 -51.81
CA THR A 1062 2.57 20.31 -50.64
C THR A 1062 3.39 20.76 -49.43
N GLY A 1063 2.75 21.08 -48.30
CA GLY A 1063 3.47 21.27 -47.04
C GLY A 1063 4.21 20.00 -46.64
N GLN A 1064 3.50 18.87 -46.62
CA GLN A 1064 4.06 17.52 -46.55
C GLN A 1064 3.35 16.58 -47.52
N ALA A 1065 4.10 15.72 -48.21
CA ALA A 1065 3.53 14.67 -49.05
C ALA A 1065 3.09 13.50 -48.16
N ILE A 1066 1.88 13.61 -47.64
CA ILE A 1066 1.19 12.61 -46.82
C ILE A 1066 -0.28 12.46 -47.27
N ASP A 1067 -0.99 11.52 -46.64
CA ASP A 1067 -2.43 11.28 -46.78
C ASP A 1067 -2.88 11.02 -48.23
N PRO A 1068 -2.28 10.02 -48.91
CA PRO A 1068 -2.74 9.64 -50.23
C PRO A 1068 -4.19 9.15 -50.22
N ALA A 1069 -4.95 9.53 -51.24
CA ALA A 1069 -6.29 9.02 -51.52
C ALA A 1069 -6.41 8.63 -53.00
N ALA A 1070 -6.62 7.34 -53.27
CA ALA A 1070 -6.71 6.81 -54.62
C ALA A 1070 -8.17 6.76 -55.06
N PHE A 1071 -8.48 7.32 -56.23
CA PHE A 1071 -9.85 7.39 -56.73
C PHE A 1071 -9.92 7.02 -58.21
N LYS A 1072 -10.90 6.18 -58.54
CA LYS A 1072 -11.26 5.86 -59.91
C LYS A 1072 -12.44 6.72 -60.32
N ASP A 1073 -12.24 7.59 -61.28
CA ASP A 1073 -13.34 8.35 -61.86
C ASP A 1073 -14.26 7.42 -62.68
N PRO A 1074 -15.52 7.21 -62.25
CA PRO A 1074 -16.44 6.32 -62.95
C PRO A 1074 -16.91 6.88 -64.31
N VAL A 1075 -16.74 8.18 -64.56
CA VAL A 1075 -17.15 8.84 -65.82
C VAL A 1075 -16.09 8.67 -66.90
N THR A 1076 -14.82 8.95 -66.59
CA THR A 1076 -13.72 8.86 -67.57
C THR A 1076 -12.96 7.53 -67.53
N GLY A 1077 -13.05 6.78 -66.43
CA GLY A 1077 -12.26 5.57 -66.19
C GLY A 1077 -10.80 5.84 -65.78
N LYS A 1078 -10.40 7.11 -65.64
CA LYS A 1078 -9.07 7.50 -65.16
C LYS A 1078 -8.91 7.23 -63.68
N TRP A 1079 -7.66 7.04 -63.29
CA TRP A 1079 -7.27 6.93 -61.89
C TRP A 1079 -6.54 8.20 -61.47
N TYR A 1080 -6.84 8.67 -60.27
CA TYR A 1080 -6.25 9.85 -59.67
C TYR A 1080 -5.71 9.50 -58.29
N LEU A 1081 -4.63 10.17 -57.89
CA LEU A 1081 -4.16 10.21 -56.52
C LEU A 1081 -4.25 11.65 -56.02
N TYR A 1082 -4.87 11.84 -54.86
CA TYR A 1082 -4.95 13.11 -54.13
C TYR A 1082 -4.08 12.99 -52.89
N TRP A 1083 -3.42 14.06 -52.47
CA TRP A 1083 -2.59 14.05 -51.26
C TRP A 1083 -2.27 15.47 -50.78
N GLY A 1084 -1.69 15.55 -49.58
CA GLY A 1084 -1.04 16.75 -49.08
C GLY A 1084 -1.52 17.19 -47.70
N ASN A 1085 -0.59 17.74 -46.93
CA ASN A 1085 -0.88 18.54 -45.75
C ASN A 1085 -0.63 20.04 -46.03
N SER A 1086 -1.47 20.91 -45.48
CA SER A 1086 -1.54 22.38 -45.65
C SER A 1086 -1.90 22.87 -47.06
N SER A 1087 -1.38 22.21 -48.10
CA SER A 1087 -1.61 22.52 -49.51
C SER A 1087 -2.02 21.25 -50.26
N PRO A 1088 -3.28 21.12 -50.69
CA PRO A 1088 -3.79 19.91 -51.35
C PRO A 1088 -3.44 19.88 -52.83
N VAL A 1089 -3.09 18.71 -53.35
CA VAL A 1089 -2.80 18.49 -54.78
C VAL A 1089 -3.41 17.17 -55.28
N TYR A 1090 -3.49 17.01 -56.60
CA TYR A 1090 -3.81 15.73 -57.23
C TYR A 1090 -2.97 15.52 -58.50
N ALA A 1091 -2.88 14.26 -58.94
CA ALA A 1091 -2.32 13.88 -60.23
C ALA A 1091 -3.04 12.66 -60.82
N GLU A 1092 -3.01 12.52 -62.14
CA GLU A 1092 -3.47 11.30 -62.81
C GLU A 1092 -2.45 10.18 -62.57
N LEU A 1093 -2.91 9.01 -62.13
CA LEU A 1093 -2.10 7.80 -62.02
C LEU A 1093 -1.81 7.24 -63.41
N ALA A 1094 -0.59 6.73 -63.62
CA ALA A 1094 -0.25 5.98 -64.82
C ALA A 1094 -0.93 4.59 -64.81
N ASP A 1095 -0.98 3.94 -65.97
CA ASP A 1095 -1.69 2.66 -66.11
C ASP A 1095 -1.15 1.54 -65.19
N ASN A 1096 0.12 1.61 -64.79
CA ASN A 1096 0.76 0.67 -63.88
C ASN A 1096 0.31 0.83 -62.41
N MET A 1097 -0.35 1.95 -62.07
CA MET A 1097 -0.77 2.34 -60.72
C MET A 1097 0.38 2.55 -59.71
N THR A 1098 1.64 2.36 -60.11
CA THR A 1098 2.83 2.53 -59.27
C THR A 1098 3.63 3.80 -59.61
N SER A 1099 3.06 4.68 -60.43
CA SER A 1099 3.63 5.98 -60.79
C SER A 1099 2.52 6.97 -61.15
N ILE A 1100 2.79 8.27 -60.98
CA ILE A 1100 1.92 9.36 -61.42
C ILE A 1100 2.38 9.93 -62.78
N LYS A 1101 1.48 10.61 -63.48
CA LYS A 1101 1.82 11.45 -64.64
C LYS A 1101 2.24 12.82 -64.13
N GLU A 1102 3.55 13.04 -63.96
CA GLU A 1102 4.09 14.25 -63.31
C GLU A 1102 3.60 15.57 -63.93
N ASP A 1103 3.36 15.62 -65.24
CA ASP A 1103 2.85 16.80 -65.94
C ASP A 1103 1.38 17.14 -65.62
N THR A 1104 0.70 16.28 -64.85
CA THR A 1104 -0.69 16.47 -64.41
C THR A 1104 -0.83 16.93 -62.96
N ILE A 1105 0.27 17.04 -62.20
CA ILE A 1105 0.21 17.47 -60.80
C ILE A 1105 -0.36 18.89 -60.73
N THR A 1106 -1.48 19.04 -60.02
CA THR A 1106 -2.24 20.29 -59.97
C THR A 1106 -2.65 20.60 -58.53
N ALA A 1107 -2.49 21.87 -58.13
CA ALA A 1107 -2.94 22.36 -56.84
C ALA A 1107 -4.47 22.47 -56.78
N ILE A 1108 -5.06 22.03 -55.67
CA ILE A 1108 -6.49 22.06 -55.45
C ILE A 1108 -6.88 23.38 -54.78
N SER A 1109 -7.99 23.96 -55.23
CA SER A 1109 -8.59 25.16 -54.64
C SER A 1109 -10.07 24.94 -54.34
N GLY A 1110 -10.64 25.77 -53.46
CA GLY A 1110 -12.05 25.66 -53.05
C GLY A 1110 -12.30 24.85 -51.78
N LEU A 1111 -11.23 24.40 -51.09
CA LEU A 1111 -11.30 23.68 -49.82
C LEU A 1111 -11.01 24.63 -48.65
N THR A 1112 -12.06 25.16 -48.01
CA THR A 1112 -11.93 26.08 -46.88
C THR A 1112 -11.38 25.38 -45.64
N GLY A 1113 -10.31 25.93 -45.05
CA GLY A 1113 -9.72 25.39 -43.81
C GLY A 1113 -8.95 24.08 -43.98
N PHE A 1114 -8.60 23.70 -45.21
CA PHE A 1114 -7.89 22.45 -45.50
C PHE A 1114 -6.65 22.26 -44.61
N ARG A 1115 -6.60 21.13 -43.89
CA ARG A 1115 -5.38 20.63 -43.25
C ARG A 1115 -4.80 19.45 -44.02
N GLU A 1116 -5.53 18.34 -44.12
CA GLU A 1116 -5.03 17.04 -44.63
C GLU A 1116 -6.19 16.03 -44.85
N GLY A 1117 -5.92 14.72 -44.89
CA GLY A 1117 -6.94 13.66 -44.81
C GLY A 1117 -7.92 13.62 -45.98
N THR A 1118 -7.44 13.80 -47.21
CA THR A 1118 -8.30 13.88 -48.40
C THR A 1118 -9.04 12.56 -48.67
N PHE A 1119 -10.30 12.61 -49.10
CA PHE A 1119 -11.02 11.43 -49.60
C PHE A 1119 -12.10 11.82 -50.61
N ILE A 1120 -12.30 10.99 -51.66
CA ILE A 1120 -13.20 11.32 -52.77
C ILE A 1120 -14.18 10.17 -53.03
N ASN A 1121 -15.47 10.52 -53.16
CA ASN A 1121 -16.53 9.61 -53.58
C ASN A 1121 -17.30 10.19 -54.79
N TYR A 1122 -17.98 9.32 -55.53
CA TYR A 1122 -18.90 9.71 -56.59
C TYR A 1122 -20.27 9.12 -56.34
N ARG A 1123 -21.30 9.95 -56.43
CA ARG A 1123 -22.70 9.54 -56.31
C ARG A 1123 -23.57 10.39 -57.24
N ASP A 1124 -24.35 9.74 -58.09
CA ASP A 1124 -25.38 10.37 -58.94
C ASP A 1124 -24.94 11.64 -59.71
N GLY A 1125 -23.71 11.64 -60.24
CA GLY A 1125 -23.19 12.75 -61.04
C GLY A 1125 -22.42 13.81 -60.27
N ILE A 1126 -22.32 13.69 -58.95
CA ILE A 1126 -21.60 14.63 -58.08
C ILE A 1126 -20.35 13.94 -57.53
N TYR A 1127 -19.23 14.67 -57.55
CA TYR A 1127 -17.99 14.28 -56.87
C TYR A 1127 -17.99 14.93 -55.49
N HIS A 1128 -17.78 14.11 -54.46
CA HIS A 1128 -17.79 14.48 -53.05
C HIS A 1128 -16.35 14.41 -52.54
N PHE A 1129 -15.82 15.54 -52.08
CA PHE A 1129 -14.47 15.64 -51.55
C PHE A 1129 -14.55 15.98 -50.06
N THR A 1130 -14.10 15.04 -49.23
CA THR A 1130 -13.95 15.25 -47.79
C THR A 1130 -12.48 15.43 -47.43
N TYR A 1131 -12.22 16.20 -46.39
CA TYR A 1131 -10.87 16.50 -45.90
C TYR A 1131 -10.93 16.92 -44.44
N SER A 1132 -9.81 16.83 -43.73
CA SER A 1132 -9.72 17.29 -42.35
C SER A 1132 -9.45 18.80 -42.26
N ILE A 1133 -10.07 19.43 -41.28
CA ILE A 1133 -9.82 20.79 -40.81
C ILE A 1133 -9.24 20.70 -39.40
N ASP A 1134 -8.32 21.61 -39.09
CA ASP A 1134 -7.58 21.68 -37.82
C ASP A 1134 -6.47 20.65 -37.63
N ASP A 1135 -5.78 20.69 -36.48
CA ASP A 1135 -4.71 19.75 -36.11
C ASP A 1135 -5.25 18.46 -35.49
N THR A 1136 -4.65 17.30 -35.80
CA THR A 1136 -5.08 16.02 -35.20
C THR A 1136 -4.86 15.97 -33.69
N GLY A 1137 -3.99 16.80 -33.11
CA GLY A 1137 -3.83 16.96 -31.66
C GLY A 1137 -4.82 17.93 -31.01
N SER A 1138 -5.70 18.56 -31.80
CA SER A 1138 -6.78 19.40 -31.29
C SER A 1138 -8.07 18.62 -31.18
N GLU A 1139 -8.81 18.80 -30.09
CA GLU A 1139 -10.19 18.29 -29.96
C GLU A 1139 -11.12 18.78 -31.08
N ASP A 1140 -10.78 19.91 -31.72
CA ASP A 1140 -11.57 20.49 -32.81
C ASP A 1140 -11.24 19.87 -34.18
N TYR A 1141 -10.38 18.86 -34.28
CA TYR A 1141 -10.14 18.12 -35.52
C TYR A 1141 -11.46 17.57 -36.08
N ARG A 1142 -11.77 17.91 -37.35
CA ARG A 1142 -13.12 17.74 -37.94
C ARG A 1142 -13.09 17.56 -39.45
N VAL A 1143 -14.16 17.01 -40.05
CA VAL A 1143 -14.23 16.75 -41.50
C VAL A 1143 -14.98 17.87 -42.23
N GLY A 1144 -14.25 18.59 -43.08
CA GLY A 1144 -14.77 19.50 -44.09
C GLY A 1144 -15.20 18.78 -45.37
N TYR A 1145 -16.08 19.42 -46.14
CA TYR A 1145 -16.70 18.82 -47.32
C TYR A 1145 -16.85 19.83 -48.46
N ALA A 1146 -16.57 19.38 -49.69
CA ALA A 1146 -16.75 20.14 -50.92
C ALA A 1146 -17.28 19.25 -52.06
N THR A 1147 -17.86 19.87 -53.10
CA THR A 1147 -18.41 19.17 -54.26
C THR A 1147 -17.90 19.72 -55.59
N SER A 1148 -17.91 18.88 -56.62
CA SER A 1148 -17.59 19.25 -58.01
C SER A 1148 -18.41 18.42 -59.00
N ASP A 1149 -18.53 18.91 -60.23
CA ASP A 1149 -19.08 18.17 -61.39
C ASP A 1149 -18.01 17.33 -62.11
N SER A 1150 -16.74 17.41 -61.69
CA SER A 1150 -15.62 16.61 -62.20
C SER A 1150 -14.63 16.20 -61.10
N ALA A 1151 -13.89 15.11 -61.33
CA ALA A 1151 -12.87 14.60 -60.41
C ALA A 1151 -11.71 15.58 -60.18
N ASP A 1152 -11.46 16.51 -61.10
CA ASP A 1152 -10.36 17.49 -61.03
C ASP A 1152 -10.79 18.90 -60.59
N GLY A 1153 -12.04 19.08 -60.19
CA GLY A 1153 -12.58 20.36 -59.75
C GLY A 1153 -13.03 21.28 -60.90
N PRO A 1154 -13.37 22.55 -60.62
CA PRO A 1154 -13.19 23.26 -59.35
C PRO A 1154 -14.13 22.78 -58.24
N TRP A 1155 -13.64 22.85 -57.00
CA TRP A 1155 -14.40 22.43 -55.82
C TRP A 1155 -15.18 23.58 -55.20
N THR A 1156 -16.38 23.29 -54.71
CA THR A 1156 -17.24 24.21 -53.98
C THR A 1156 -17.43 23.72 -52.56
N TYR A 1157 -16.95 24.48 -51.57
CA TYR A 1157 -17.11 24.17 -50.15
C TYR A 1157 -18.59 24.11 -49.73
N GLN A 1158 -18.94 23.09 -48.95
CA GLN A 1158 -20.30 22.82 -48.48
C GLN A 1158 -20.45 22.86 -46.95
N GLY A 1159 -19.35 22.96 -46.19
CA GLY A 1159 -19.40 23.01 -44.73
C GLY A 1159 -18.59 21.90 -44.05
N VAL A 1160 -18.81 21.77 -42.74
CA VAL A 1160 -18.32 20.66 -41.91
C VAL A 1160 -19.42 19.61 -41.82
N ILE A 1161 -19.06 18.33 -42.02
CA ILE A 1161 -20.01 17.21 -41.97
C ILE A 1161 -19.81 16.30 -40.76
N LEU A 1162 -18.66 16.35 -40.09
CA LEU A 1162 -18.38 15.56 -38.88
C LEU A 1162 -17.48 16.39 -37.97
N GLN A 1163 -17.84 16.49 -36.69
CA GLN A 1163 -17.12 17.24 -35.65
C GLN A 1163 -17.39 16.62 -34.28
N LYS A 1164 -16.65 17.06 -33.26
CA LYS A 1164 -16.77 16.59 -31.88
C LYS A 1164 -18.20 16.67 -31.33
N ASP A 1165 -18.49 15.76 -30.41
CA ASP A 1165 -19.68 15.72 -29.56
C ASP A 1165 -19.23 15.57 -28.09
N SER A 1166 -18.80 16.69 -27.51
CA SER A 1166 -18.24 16.77 -26.16
C SER A 1166 -19.16 16.22 -25.05
N PRO A 1167 -20.50 16.41 -25.10
CA PRO A 1167 -21.42 15.73 -24.16
C PRO A 1167 -21.32 14.21 -24.13
N GLN A 1168 -20.84 13.57 -25.21
CA GLN A 1168 -20.58 12.12 -25.25
C GLN A 1168 -19.10 11.77 -25.09
N GLY A 1169 -18.25 12.74 -24.72
CA GLY A 1169 -16.80 12.57 -24.64
C GLY A 1169 -16.13 12.33 -26.01
N ILE A 1170 -16.84 12.54 -27.12
CA ILE A 1170 -16.32 12.28 -28.46
C ILE A 1170 -15.59 13.51 -28.98
N LEU A 1171 -14.27 13.46 -29.07
CA LEU A 1171 -13.40 14.58 -29.45
C LEU A 1171 -12.56 14.25 -30.70
N ALA A 1172 -12.08 15.28 -31.41
CA ALA A 1172 -11.15 15.16 -32.54
C ALA A 1172 -11.60 14.20 -33.67
N THR A 1173 -12.85 14.31 -34.12
CA THR A 1173 -13.42 13.43 -35.15
C THR A 1173 -13.01 13.84 -36.57
N GLY A 1174 -11.78 13.49 -36.97
CA GLY A 1174 -11.26 13.78 -38.31
C GLY A 1174 -10.62 12.58 -38.98
N HIS A 1175 -9.93 12.85 -40.09
CA HIS A 1175 -9.32 11.88 -41.01
C HIS A 1175 -10.24 10.70 -41.34
N SER A 1176 -11.05 10.88 -42.39
CA SER A 1176 -12.10 9.94 -42.74
C SER A 1176 -11.92 9.27 -44.09
N SER A 1177 -12.47 8.07 -44.22
CA SER A 1177 -12.78 7.44 -45.50
C SER A 1177 -14.25 7.01 -45.55
N ILE A 1178 -14.82 6.97 -46.75
CA ILE A 1178 -16.26 6.72 -46.95
C ILE A 1178 -16.45 5.57 -47.92
N VAL A 1179 -17.31 4.62 -47.56
CA VAL A 1179 -17.63 3.46 -48.39
C VAL A 1179 -19.13 3.34 -48.65
N ASN A 1180 -19.47 2.93 -49.88
CA ASN A 1180 -20.80 2.49 -50.27
C ASN A 1180 -20.90 0.97 -50.19
N ILE A 1181 -21.98 0.43 -49.63
CA ILE A 1181 -22.25 -1.00 -49.70
C ILE A 1181 -22.60 -1.36 -51.16
N PRO A 1182 -21.83 -2.26 -51.82
CA PRO A 1182 -22.00 -2.54 -53.23
C PRO A 1182 -23.43 -2.85 -53.65
N SER A 1183 -23.88 -2.26 -54.76
CA SER A 1183 -25.24 -2.40 -55.32
C SER A 1183 -26.35 -1.82 -54.44
N THR A 1184 -26.04 -0.94 -53.50
CA THR A 1184 -27.02 -0.22 -52.67
C THR A 1184 -26.69 1.27 -52.65
N ASP A 1185 -27.54 2.05 -51.98
CA ASP A 1185 -27.27 3.46 -51.65
C ASP A 1185 -27.05 3.63 -50.14
N GLU A 1186 -26.46 2.62 -49.50
CA GLU A 1186 -26.10 2.65 -48.08
C GLU A 1186 -24.63 3.08 -47.94
N TRP A 1187 -24.39 4.17 -47.21
CA TRP A 1187 -23.06 4.75 -47.02
C TRP A 1187 -22.62 4.76 -45.56
N TYR A 1188 -21.32 4.64 -45.35
CA TYR A 1188 -20.66 4.58 -44.06
C TYR A 1188 -19.39 5.42 -44.11
N ILE A 1189 -19.10 6.12 -43.03
CA ILE A 1189 -17.87 6.88 -42.84
C ILE A 1189 -17.06 6.21 -41.73
N ALA A 1190 -15.84 5.79 -42.05
CA ALA A 1190 -14.84 5.38 -41.07
C ALA A 1190 -13.94 6.58 -40.79
N TYR A 1191 -13.66 6.85 -39.53
CA TYR A 1191 -12.83 7.98 -39.10
C TYR A 1191 -12.18 7.65 -37.76
N HIS A 1192 -11.25 8.48 -37.30
CA HIS A 1192 -10.71 8.35 -35.95
C HIS A 1192 -11.18 9.47 -35.03
N ARG A 1193 -11.11 9.21 -33.74
CA ARG A 1193 -11.31 10.20 -32.66
C ARG A 1193 -10.27 9.99 -31.58
N PHE A 1194 -10.18 10.90 -30.61
CA PHE A 1194 -9.42 10.62 -29.38
C PHE A 1194 -9.96 9.37 -28.69
N HIS A 1195 -9.05 8.54 -28.16
CA HIS A 1195 -9.39 7.45 -27.27
C HIS A 1195 -10.23 7.94 -26.08
N ILE A 1196 -11.19 7.11 -25.65
CA ILE A 1196 -12.05 7.42 -24.51
C ILE A 1196 -11.80 6.35 -23.43
N PRO A 1197 -11.36 6.73 -22.22
CA PRO A 1197 -10.92 8.06 -21.80
C PRO A 1197 -9.47 8.38 -22.25
N GLY A 1198 -9.04 9.63 -22.09
CA GLY A 1198 -7.62 10.00 -22.08
C GLY A 1198 -6.89 10.05 -23.42
N GLY A 1199 -7.61 10.08 -24.56
CA GLY A 1199 -7.00 10.19 -25.87
C GLY A 1199 -6.49 11.58 -26.21
N ASP A 1200 -5.50 11.62 -27.09
CA ASP A 1200 -4.87 12.84 -27.60
C ASP A 1200 -4.50 12.67 -29.10
N GLY A 1201 -3.66 13.56 -29.62
CA GLY A 1201 -3.21 13.51 -31.00
C GLY A 1201 -2.52 12.21 -31.42
N ALA A 1202 -1.87 11.49 -30.50
CA ALA A 1202 -1.14 10.24 -30.75
C ALA A 1202 -1.84 8.98 -30.20
N HIS A 1203 -2.94 9.15 -29.46
CA HIS A 1203 -3.74 8.07 -28.88
C HIS A 1203 -5.19 8.14 -29.40
N ARG A 1204 -5.36 7.73 -30.66
CA ARG A 1204 -6.64 7.78 -31.37
C ARG A 1204 -7.19 6.39 -31.66
N GLU A 1205 -8.50 6.33 -31.84
CA GLU A 1205 -9.24 5.08 -32.08
C GLU A 1205 -10.17 5.18 -33.30
N THR A 1206 -10.26 4.09 -34.07
CA THR A 1206 -11.05 4.03 -35.30
C THR A 1206 -12.51 3.65 -35.01
N THR A 1207 -13.44 4.46 -35.52
CA THR A 1207 -14.89 4.23 -35.42
C THR A 1207 -15.55 4.30 -36.80
N ILE A 1208 -16.83 3.90 -36.85
CA ILE A 1208 -17.67 3.97 -38.05
C ILE A 1208 -19.05 4.50 -37.66
N ASP A 1209 -19.57 5.41 -38.47
CA ASP A 1209 -20.95 5.89 -38.38
C ASP A 1209 -21.65 5.88 -39.75
N ARG A 1210 -22.98 6.00 -39.72
CA ARG A 1210 -23.81 6.07 -40.93
C ARG A 1210 -23.69 7.43 -41.59
N LEU A 1211 -23.60 7.43 -42.91
CA LEU A 1211 -23.61 8.63 -43.73
C LEU A 1211 -24.86 8.66 -44.60
N TYR A 1212 -25.55 9.80 -44.62
CA TYR A 1212 -26.76 10.03 -45.39
C TYR A 1212 -26.56 11.14 -46.41
N PHE A 1213 -27.29 11.06 -47.51
CA PHE A 1213 -27.35 12.10 -48.53
C PHE A 1213 -28.75 12.70 -48.56
N ASP A 1214 -28.84 14.03 -48.59
CA ASP A 1214 -30.10 14.74 -48.79
C ASP A 1214 -30.67 14.33 -50.17
N PRO A 1215 -31.89 13.78 -50.23
CA PRO A 1215 -32.46 13.26 -51.48
C PRO A 1215 -32.80 14.35 -52.50
N ASN A 1216 -32.90 15.62 -52.10
CA ASN A 1216 -33.23 16.74 -52.95
C ASN A 1216 -31.99 17.45 -53.50
N THR A 1217 -30.96 17.61 -52.68
CA THR A 1217 -29.74 18.36 -53.05
C THR A 1217 -28.61 17.43 -53.50
N GLY A 1218 -28.63 16.17 -53.07
CA GLY A 1218 -27.56 15.22 -53.28
C GLY A 1218 -26.33 15.46 -52.39
N LEU A 1219 -26.39 16.40 -51.45
CA LEU A 1219 -25.29 16.71 -50.52
C LEU A 1219 -25.25 15.74 -49.34
N ILE A 1220 -24.07 15.59 -48.73
CA ILE A 1220 -23.89 14.82 -47.49
C ILE A 1220 -24.58 15.56 -46.34
N GLU A 1221 -25.40 14.86 -45.55
CA GLU A 1221 -25.95 15.37 -44.29
C GLU A 1221 -24.90 15.32 -43.17
N ASN A 1222 -25.07 16.13 -42.12
CA ASN A 1222 -24.18 16.09 -40.97
C ASN A 1222 -24.20 14.67 -40.34
N VAL A 1223 -23.03 14.07 -40.21
CA VAL A 1223 -22.80 12.82 -39.52
C VAL A 1223 -22.83 13.10 -38.03
N ILE A 1224 -23.61 12.31 -37.30
CA ILE A 1224 -23.63 12.34 -35.83
C ILE A 1224 -22.68 11.24 -35.36
N PRO A 1225 -21.55 11.58 -34.71
CA PRO A 1225 -20.66 10.57 -34.15
C PRO A 1225 -21.33 9.86 -32.97
N THR A 1226 -21.12 8.55 -32.82
CA THR A 1226 -21.80 7.78 -31.77
C THR A 1226 -20.89 6.88 -30.92
N LEU A 1227 -21.29 6.64 -29.66
CA LEU A 1227 -20.72 5.58 -28.83
C LEU A 1227 -21.24 4.18 -29.24
N THR A 1228 -22.44 4.10 -29.81
CA THR A 1228 -23.08 2.86 -30.27
C THR A 1228 -22.51 2.32 -31.57
N SER A 1229 -21.82 3.15 -32.35
CA SER A 1229 -21.41 2.86 -33.74
C SER A 1229 -22.60 2.37 -34.59
N VAL A 1230 -22.30 1.66 -35.69
CA VAL A 1230 -23.30 1.14 -36.62
C VAL A 1230 -23.82 -0.25 -36.22
N ASP A 1231 -25.03 -0.56 -36.68
CA ASP A 1231 -25.60 -1.91 -36.55
C ASP A 1231 -24.91 -2.94 -37.45
N ALA A 1232 -25.01 -4.21 -37.05
CA ALA A 1232 -24.55 -5.35 -37.85
C ALA A 1232 -25.17 -5.32 -39.26
N ARG A 1233 -24.33 -5.19 -40.28
CA ARG A 1233 -24.74 -5.16 -41.69
C ARG A 1233 -24.07 -6.29 -42.49
N PRO A 1234 -24.66 -7.49 -42.55
CA PRO A 1234 -24.09 -8.61 -43.31
C PRO A 1234 -23.88 -8.28 -44.79
N LEU A 1235 -22.67 -8.49 -45.29
CA LEU A 1235 -22.30 -8.17 -46.66
C LEU A 1235 -22.61 -9.32 -47.64
N GLY A 1236 -22.83 -10.55 -47.15
CA GLY A 1236 -23.09 -11.74 -47.96
C GLY A 1236 -24.46 -12.42 -47.74
N LYS A 1237 -25.38 -12.32 -48.71
CA LYS A 1237 -26.34 -13.40 -49.11
C LYS A 1237 -27.18 -12.98 -50.33
N ARG A 1238 -27.00 -13.68 -51.47
CA ARG A 1238 -28.02 -13.72 -52.55
C ARG A 1238 -29.26 -14.46 -52.02
N LYS A 1239 -30.42 -13.79 -51.98
CA LYS A 1239 -31.71 -14.51 -51.97
C LYS A 1239 -31.79 -15.39 -53.22
N HIS A 1240 -31.81 -16.70 -53.05
CA HIS A 1240 -32.17 -17.64 -54.12
C HIS A 1240 -33.60 -17.35 -54.58
N ARG A 1241 -33.73 -16.68 -55.72
CA ARG A 1241 -34.99 -16.59 -56.44
C ARG A 1241 -35.27 -17.95 -57.08
N ILE A 1242 -36.09 -18.77 -56.42
CA ILE A 1242 -36.61 -20.02 -56.98
C ILE A 1242 -37.29 -19.68 -58.32
N ARG A 1243 -36.68 -20.09 -59.44
CA ARG A 1243 -37.36 -20.12 -60.73
C ARG A 1243 -38.36 -21.27 -60.68
N GLY A 1244 -39.65 -20.94 -60.62
CA GLY A 1244 -40.73 -21.88 -60.88
C GLY A 1244 -40.56 -22.49 -62.28
N GLY A 1245 -40.10 -23.75 -62.30
CA GLY A 1245 -40.14 -24.59 -63.48
C GLY A 1245 -41.54 -25.15 -63.67
N LYS A 1246 -42.14 -24.88 -64.83
CA LYS A 1246 -43.32 -25.60 -65.33
C LYS A 1246 -43.05 -27.10 -65.32
N ARG A 1247 -43.97 -27.88 -64.73
CA ARG A 1247 -44.25 -29.25 -65.14
C ARG A 1247 -45.73 -29.34 -65.51
N ASP A 1248 -45.97 -29.40 -66.81
CA ASP A 1248 -47.19 -29.99 -67.35
C ASP A 1248 -47.05 -31.52 -67.31
N GLY A 1249 -48.10 -32.20 -66.86
CA GLY A 1249 -48.57 -33.43 -67.50
C GLY A 1249 -48.24 -34.80 -66.89
N LEU A 1250 -49.34 -35.43 -66.42
CA LEU A 1250 -49.78 -36.81 -66.70
C LEU A 1250 -49.51 -37.94 -65.66
N VAL A 1251 -50.68 -38.44 -65.20
CA VAL A 1251 -51.07 -39.68 -64.50
C VAL A 1251 -50.80 -39.76 -63.01
#